data_AF-A0A350KLG8-F1
#
_entry.id   AF-A0A350KLG8-F1
#
_cell.length_a   1.000
_cell.length_b   1.000
_cell.length_c   1.000
_cell.angle_alpha   90.00
_cell.angle_beta   90.00
_cell.angle_gamma   90.00
#
_symmetry.space_group_name_H-M   'P 1'
#
loop_
_entity.id
_entity.type
_entity.pdbx_description
1 polymer ?
#
loop_
_entity_poly.entity_id
_entity_poly.type
_entity_poly.pdbx_seq_one_letter_code
_entity_poly.pdbx_strand_id
1 'polypeptide(L)'
;MKHELLDQSCRVAFAALIHDIGKFAERAKIDMTPEKKEANKHVFCPFDQTKGYHTHIHAAYTAAAIDAIEKQFPAIKGENVDATPFQQGQVDDSVISAAAFHHKPGTYLQRVISVADRLSSAFERSEYAKYDERENKEDYLTSRLIPLFDKLSTDGNKRENLTAKDLLYRYPLKPLSPDAVFPQSKQTPTRQEATAEYEALWNAFVADLRLIHDRENWDLWLDHFDTLYSIYTQNIPSATAFGTMPDVPLYDHSKSTAALATALWRYHRETGTENVDALKNDDERKFLLIQGDVSGIQGFIFDAGKNTRKNAYKILRGRSFMVSLFSECAALKVLRGLGLPSTSQIMNAAGKFVIVAPNTPATFDTVEKIKEEINDWFLKRFYGQISLGLATVAATQRDFEQRNFKVLQSKIFESLGTAKLQKFDLCRRNAGVMTDFSEKFDDAKGVCCFDGKMPAQKPVWEFDPDLKGDYACQTCLDILKTGKKLTENANLVIAETKVEDEDGWQSDVFGYHIGWKRTDGVLRHWDISLPQSANEAQFSGRARRYINAYVPRDEDKQIKTFEDLTKVNCYEKDGVQYVKPALMCIKGDIDNLGSLFQKGFGSPTFATMAGLSRQLNNFFTVFLPYLCQEDERAKNIYTVFAGGDDFYLIGPWLDMARVVPTLRERFREYVCDRDDITFSIGMCMNKGDDAVTLSGMAEESLDKAKGYVKKDGEKIIQEKNAVTCFGQTVSFDDYKDLMEKESRLDELVQKYGLSIGYVYGLLSLCEMADKADKDFTAAAWRSKLVYKTARFVETSRKIQDEDKQNAAAEIAKEIGDAISNYKTDYKIALFTWLYQQREG
;
A
#
# COMPACT_ATOMS: atom_id res chain seq x y z
N MET A 1 -18.94 -5.33 24.66
CA MET A 1 -19.66 -4.14 25.19
C MET A 1 -19.05 -2.88 24.61
N LYS A 2 -19.89 -1.94 24.17
CA LYS A 2 -19.47 -0.66 23.58
C LYS A 2 -18.91 0.25 24.67
N HIS A 3 -17.76 0.88 24.42
CA HIS A 3 -17.19 1.86 25.34
C HIS A 3 -18.11 3.09 25.44
N GLU A 4 -18.38 3.57 26.64
CA GLU A 4 -19.39 4.61 26.90
C GLU A 4 -19.11 5.93 26.17
N LEU A 5 -17.83 6.27 25.99
CA LEU A 5 -17.37 7.49 25.31
C LEU A 5 -17.19 7.36 23.78
N LEU A 6 -17.49 6.21 23.17
CA LEU A 6 -17.18 5.98 21.75
C LEU A 6 -17.97 6.91 20.82
N ASP A 7 -19.28 7.09 21.05
CA ASP A 7 -20.12 7.91 20.18
C ASP A 7 -19.75 9.40 20.27
N GLN A 8 -19.42 9.88 21.47
CA GLN A 8 -18.93 11.24 21.70
C GLN A 8 -17.58 11.43 20.99
N SER A 9 -16.68 10.45 21.08
CA SER A 9 -15.39 10.47 20.37
C SER A 9 -15.58 10.48 18.84
N CYS A 10 -16.55 9.72 18.32
CA CYS A 10 -16.92 9.74 16.90
C CYS A 10 -17.43 11.12 16.46
N ARG A 11 -18.25 11.79 17.28
CA ARG A 11 -18.80 13.12 16.97
C ARG A 11 -17.73 14.21 16.97
N VAL A 12 -16.79 14.19 17.94
CA VAL A 12 -15.61 15.08 17.92
C VAL A 12 -14.80 14.85 16.65
N ALA A 13 -14.46 13.58 16.37
CA ALA A 13 -13.71 13.22 15.18
C ALA A 13 -14.40 13.66 13.91
N PHE A 14 -15.71 13.47 13.79
CA PHE A 14 -16.47 13.82 12.60
C PHE A 14 -16.49 15.34 12.38
N ALA A 15 -16.77 16.13 13.41
CA ALA A 15 -16.74 17.60 13.32
C ALA A 15 -15.35 18.12 12.93
N ALA A 16 -14.29 17.50 13.46
CA ALA A 16 -12.92 17.81 13.10
C ALA A 16 -12.54 17.32 11.69
N LEU A 17 -13.04 16.19 11.23
CA LEU A 17 -12.79 15.66 9.88
C LEU A 17 -13.40 16.57 8.80
N ILE A 18 -14.55 17.19 9.08
CA ILE A 18 -15.24 18.05 8.11
C ILE A 18 -15.02 19.55 8.35
N HIS A 19 -14.13 19.95 9.27
CA HIS A 19 -13.91 21.37 9.60
C HIS A 19 -13.57 22.23 8.36
N ASP A 20 -12.86 21.63 7.41
CA ASP A 20 -12.35 22.24 6.18
C ASP A 20 -13.11 21.82 4.91
N ILE A 21 -14.23 21.10 5.03
CA ILE A 21 -15.05 20.70 3.87
C ILE A 21 -15.53 21.90 3.05
N GLY A 22 -15.60 23.08 3.69
CA GLY A 22 -15.89 24.35 3.06
C GLY A 22 -14.90 24.73 1.95
N LYS A 23 -13.65 24.26 2.00
CA LYS A 23 -12.68 24.48 0.90
C LYS A 23 -13.12 23.77 -0.37
N PHE A 24 -13.65 22.55 -0.24
CA PHE A 24 -14.22 21.79 -1.36
C PHE A 24 -15.50 22.47 -1.87
N ALA A 25 -16.42 22.79 -0.97
CA ALA A 25 -17.71 23.41 -1.30
C ALA A 25 -17.59 24.82 -1.92
N GLU A 26 -16.66 25.65 -1.41
CA GLU A 26 -16.38 26.98 -1.96
C GLU A 26 -15.88 26.87 -3.40
N ARG A 27 -14.94 25.97 -3.66
CA ARG A 27 -14.34 25.76 -4.98
C ARG A 27 -15.34 25.16 -5.98
N ALA A 28 -16.26 24.31 -5.50
CA ALA A 28 -17.36 23.75 -6.27
C ALA A 28 -18.51 24.73 -6.51
N LYS A 29 -18.49 25.92 -5.89
CA LYS A 29 -19.57 26.92 -5.93
C LYS A 29 -20.95 26.32 -5.64
N ILE A 30 -21.04 25.55 -4.56
CA ILE A 30 -22.32 24.97 -4.13
C ILE A 30 -23.40 26.05 -3.99
N ASP A 31 -24.65 25.66 -4.25
CA ASP A 31 -25.77 26.59 -4.24
C ASP A 31 -25.97 27.19 -2.84
N MET A 32 -25.83 28.52 -2.77
CA MET A 32 -25.99 29.30 -1.55
C MET A 32 -26.42 30.71 -1.95
N THR A 33 -27.55 31.17 -1.43
CA THR A 33 -28.05 32.52 -1.75
C THR A 33 -27.05 33.59 -1.26
N PRO A 34 -26.97 34.76 -1.92
CA PRO A 34 -26.10 35.86 -1.49
C PRO A 34 -26.33 36.26 -0.03
N GLU A 35 -27.57 36.24 0.42
CA GLU A 35 -27.96 36.59 1.80
C GLU A 35 -27.42 35.56 2.79
N LYS A 36 -27.59 34.26 2.50
CA LYS A 36 -27.06 33.18 3.35
C LYS A 36 -25.54 33.21 3.40
N LYS A 37 -24.89 33.50 2.27
CA LYS A 37 -23.43 33.65 2.18
C LYS A 37 -22.93 34.76 3.10
N GLU A 38 -23.53 35.94 3.02
CA GLU A 38 -23.08 37.09 3.80
C GLU A 38 -23.42 36.91 5.30
N ALA A 39 -24.56 36.31 5.62
CA ALA A 39 -24.90 35.92 6.99
C ALA A 39 -23.86 34.93 7.57
N ASN A 40 -23.54 33.87 6.84
CA ASN A 40 -22.55 32.88 7.29
C ASN A 40 -21.15 33.50 7.46
N LYS A 41 -20.74 34.41 6.57
CA LYS A 41 -19.48 35.15 6.72
C LYS A 41 -19.43 35.95 8.02
N HIS A 42 -20.47 36.72 8.31
CA HIS A 42 -20.51 37.53 9.54
C HIS A 42 -20.42 36.67 10.80
N VAL A 43 -21.06 35.49 10.77
CA VAL A 43 -21.07 34.56 11.90
C VAL A 43 -19.71 33.87 12.05
N PHE A 44 -19.29 33.10 11.03
CA PHE A 44 -18.19 32.12 11.15
C PHE A 44 -16.81 32.68 10.79
N CYS A 45 -16.74 33.68 9.90
CA CYS A 45 -15.45 34.18 9.40
C CYS A 45 -14.89 35.29 10.30
N PRO A 46 -13.58 35.27 10.64
CA PRO A 46 -12.92 36.39 11.29
C PRO A 46 -12.97 37.66 10.43
N PHE A 47 -13.18 38.82 11.04
CA PHE A 47 -13.14 40.11 10.37
C PHE A 47 -11.77 40.77 10.55
N ASP A 48 -11.08 41.06 9.45
CA ASP A 48 -9.81 41.79 9.48
C ASP A 48 -10.09 43.30 9.45
N GLN A 49 -9.94 43.96 10.60
CA GLN A 49 -10.16 45.40 10.73
C GLN A 49 -9.20 46.24 9.87
N THR A 50 -8.00 45.73 9.59
CA THR A 50 -6.99 46.45 8.81
C THR A 50 -7.30 46.42 7.32
N LYS A 51 -7.85 45.31 6.83
CA LYS A 51 -8.19 45.12 5.42
C LYS A 51 -9.66 45.43 5.09
N GLY A 52 -10.52 45.53 6.10
CA GLY A 52 -11.93 45.87 5.96
C GLY A 52 -12.82 44.76 5.38
N TYR A 53 -12.41 43.49 5.46
CA TYR A 53 -13.17 42.36 4.94
C TYR A 53 -13.04 41.09 5.79
N HIS A 54 -13.99 40.15 5.63
CA HIS A 54 -13.96 38.82 6.26
C HIS A 54 -12.91 37.90 5.62
N THR A 55 -12.08 37.26 6.45
CA THR A 55 -11.07 36.29 6.01
C THR A 55 -11.58 34.85 6.18
N HIS A 56 -10.89 33.86 5.60
CA HIS A 56 -11.24 32.43 5.74
C HIS A 56 -12.69 32.15 5.31
N ILE A 57 -13.05 32.58 4.10
CA ILE A 57 -14.41 32.46 3.54
C ILE A 57 -14.89 31.01 3.49
N HIS A 58 -13.97 30.04 3.31
CA HIS A 58 -14.30 28.62 3.37
C HIS A 58 -15.03 28.23 4.67
N ALA A 59 -14.83 28.91 5.81
CA ALA A 59 -15.57 28.62 7.05
C ALA A 59 -17.09 28.84 6.90
N ALA A 60 -17.50 29.87 6.15
CA ALA A 60 -18.91 30.11 5.82
C ALA A 60 -19.46 29.01 4.90
N TYR A 61 -18.62 28.50 3.99
CA TYR A 61 -18.95 27.37 3.13
C TYR A 61 -18.93 26.02 3.86
N THR A 62 -18.15 25.85 4.93
CA THR A 62 -18.21 24.66 5.80
C THR A 62 -19.62 24.53 6.38
N ALA A 63 -20.19 25.63 6.90
CA ALA A 63 -21.57 25.62 7.38
C ALA A 63 -22.58 25.25 6.28
N ALA A 64 -22.46 25.87 5.10
CA ALA A 64 -23.36 25.57 3.98
C ALA A 64 -23.21 24.13 3.43
N ALA A 65 -21.99 23.62 3.40
CA ALA A 65 -21.67 22.25 3.00
C ALA A 65 -22.33 21.25 3.96
N ILE A 66 -22.16 21.46 5.27
CA ILE A 66 -22.77 20.61 6.30
C ILE A 66 -24.29 20.64 6.18
N ASP A 67 -24.91 21.82 6.06
CA ASP A 67 -26.37 21.93 5.83
C ASP A 67 -26.83 21.11 4.61
N ALA A 68 -26.04 21.09 3.53
CA ALA A 68 -26.38 20.37 2.30
C ALA A 68 -26.34 18.84 2.47
N ILE A 69 -25.51 18.33 3.38
CA ILE A 69 -25.29 16.89 3.57
C ILE A 69 -25.86 16.34 4.89
N GLU A 70 -26.34 17.19 5.80
CA GLU A 70 -26.80 16.85 7.16
C GLU A 70 -27.82 15.69 7.18
N LYS A 71 -28.70 15.63 6.17
CA LYS A 71 -29.72 14.57 6.03
C LYS A 71 -29.13 13.16 5.94
N GLN A 72 -27.83 13.02 5.67
CA GLN A 72 -27.15 11.73 5.54
C GLN A 72 -26.42 11.32 6.83
N PHE A 73 -26.38 12.16 7.85
CA PHE A 73 -25.66 11.89 9.10
C PHE A 73 -26.44 10.94 10.02
N PRO A 74 -25.76 10.27 10.97
CA PRO A 74 -26.40 9.66 12.12
C PRO A 74 -27.21 10.68 12.92
N ALA A 75 -28.13 10.20 13.77
CA ALA A 75 -28.92 11.10 14.61
C ALA A 75 -28.02 11.88 15.60
N ILE A 76 -28.12 13.21 15.56
CA ILE A 76 -27.36 14.16 16.41
C ILE A 76 -28.25 14.80 17.50
N LYS A 77 -29.58 14.69 17.40
CA LYS A 77 -30.57 15.22 18.35
C LYS A 77 -31.72 14.23 18.58
N GLY A 78 -32.32 14.24 19.76
CA GLY A 78 -33.49 13.44 20.13
C GLY A 78 -33.55 13.18 21.65
N GLU A 79 -34.73 12.79 22.17
CA GLU A 79 -34.95 12.58 23.62
C GLU A 79 -34.01 11.53 24.24
N ASN A 80 -33.49 10.59 23.44
CA ASN A 80 -32.60 9.50 23.87
C ASN A 80 -31.19 9.61 23.26
N VAL A 81 -30.77 10.78 22.76
CA VAL A 81 -29.43 11.00 22.20
C VAL A 81 -28.61 11.83 23.19
N ASP A 82 -27.56 11.25 23.77
CA ASP A 82 -26.55 12.05 24.47
C ASP A 82 -25.94 13.03 23.47
N ALA A 83 -26.16 14.33 23.67
CA ALA A 83 -25.68 15.38 22.77
C ALA A 83 -24.20 15.74 22.97
N THR A 84 -23.52 15.15 23.97
CA THR A 84 -22.08 15.32 24.18
C THR A 84 -21.32 14.94 22.90
N PRO A 85 -20.32 15.72 22.44
CA PRO A 85 -19.68 16.87 23.09
C PRO A 85 -20.37 18.23 22.86
N PHE A 86 -21.50 18.27 22.14
CA PHE A 86 -22.10 19.51 21.67
C PHE A 86 -22.86 20.29 22.74
N GLN A 87 -23.33 19.65 23.82
CA GLN A 87 -23.97 20.37 24.93
C GLN A 87 -23.07 20.29 26.17
N GLN A 88 -22.44 21.41 26.53
CA GLN A 88 -21.60 21.52 27.73
C GLN A 88 -21.91 22.80 28.51
N GLY A 89 -22.58 22.66 29.66
CA GLY A 89 -22.83 23.77 30.58
C GLY A 89 -23.86 24.78 30.05
N GLN A 90 -23.47 26.06 29.95
CA GLN A 90 -24.36 27.17 29.54
C GLN A 90 -24.26 27.55 28.04
N VAL A 91 -23.38 26.91 27.28
CA VAL A 91 -23.15 27.23 25.85
C VAL A 91 -23.26 25.96 25.03
N ASP A 92 -24.18 25.95 24.07
CA ASP A 92 -24.41 24.83 23.16
C ASP A 92 -23.62 25.01 21.85
N ASP A 93 -22.95 23.93 21.45
CA ASP A 93 -22.38 23.68 20.15
C ASP A 93 -23.33 22.82 19.28
N SER A 94 -22.94 22.65 18.02
CA SER A 94 -23.51 21.76 17.03
C SER A 94 -22.37 21.25 16.15
N VAL A 95 -22.62 20.24 15.30
CA VAL A 95 -21.63 19.81 14.30
C VAL A 95 -21.20 20.99 13.42
N ILE A 96 -22.17 21.82 12.99
CA ILE A 96 -21.92 23.01 12.16
C ILE A 96 -21.02 24.00 12.88
N SER A 97 -21.37 24.39 14.12
CA SER A 97 -20.59 25.38 14.87
C SER A 97 -19.20 24.86 15.22
N ALA A 98 -19.09 23.61 15.69
CA ALA A 98 -17.82 22.98 16.03
C ALA A 98 -16.85 22.95 14.84
N ALA A 99 -17.35 22.60 13.65
CA ALA A 99 -16.57 22.56 12.41
C ALA A 99 -16.25 23.97 11.86
N ALA A 100 -17.25 24.85 11.74
CA ALA A 100 -17.10 26.14 11.06
C ALA A 100 -16.38 27.21 11.88
N PHE A 101 -16.42 27.17 13.22
CA PHE A 101 -15.74 28.16 14.07
C PHE A 101 -14.26 27.89 14.34
N HIS A 102 -13.60 26.93 13.68
CA HIS A 102 -12.19 26.61 13.97
C HIS A 102 -11.22 27.79 13.76
N HIS A 103 -11.56 28.79 12.92
CA HIS A 103 -10.81 30.05 12.78
C HIS A 103 -11.24 31.18 13.73
N LYS A 104 -12.42 31.07 14.35
CA LYS A 104 -13.00 32.03 15.30
C LYS A 104 -13.63 31.29 16.50
N PRO A 105 -12.85 30.49 17.25
CA PRO A 105 -13.42 29.60 18.26
C PRO A 105 -13.88 30.39 19.49
N GLY A 106 -15.14 30.19 19.88
CA GLY A 106 -15.76 30.76 21.07
C GLY A 106 -15.99 29.76 22.21
N THR A 107 -16.08 28.46 21.91
CA THR A 107 -16.30 27.39 22.90
C THR A 107 -15.05 26.53 23.11
N TYR A 108 -15.09 25.68 24.14
CA TYR A 108 -14.03 24.69 24.40
C TYR A 108 -13.85 23.72 23.22
N LEU A 109 -14.93 23.12 22.71
CA LEU A 109 -14.87 22.15 21.60
C LEU A 109 -14.35 22.80 20.31
N GLN A 110 -14.85 23.99 19.96
CA GLN A 110 -14.34 24.75 18.81
C GLN A 110 -12.84 25.05 18.96
N ARG A 111 -12.38 25.33 20.18
CA ARG A 111 -10.96 25.55 20.47
C ARG A 111 -10.14 24.27 20.35
N VAL A 112 -10.66 23.11 20.77
CA VAL A 112 -10.00 21.81 20.55
C VAL A 112 -9.75 21.58 19.06
N ILE A 113 -10.78 21.76 18.23
CA ILE A 113 -10.66 21.60 16.77
C ILE A 113 -9.68 22.62 16.19
N SER A 114 -9.74 23.89 16.63
CA SER A 114 -8.81 24.94 16.22
C SER A 114 -7.35 24.61 16.56
N VAL A 115 -7.10 24.03 17.75
CA VAL A 115 -5.75 23.60 18.15
C VAL A 115 -5.31 22.42 17.30
N ALA A 116 -6.15 21.39 17.13
CA ALA A 116 -5.83 20.22 16.32
C ALA A 116 -5.56 20.57 14.85
N ASP A 117 -6.34 21.48 14.26
CA ASP A 117 -6.13 22.02 12.92
C ASP A 117 -4.76 22.68 12.82
N ARG A 118 -4.36 23.50 13.82
CA ARG A 118 -3.02 24.10 13.87
C ARG A 118 -1.90 23.08 14.01
N LEU A 119 -2.09 22.03 14.80
CA LEU A 119 -1.08 20.98 14.97
C LEU A 119 -0.92 20.13 13.69
N SER A 120 -2.02 19.94 12.94
CA SER A 120 -1.99 19.29 11.63
C SER A 120 -1.36 20.21 10.56
N SER A 121 -1.67 21.50 10.60
CA SER A 121 -1.25 22.53 9.63
C SER A 121 0.02 23.30 10.00
N ALA A 122 0.69 23.00 11.13
CA ALA A 122 1.82 23.76 11.69
C ALA A 122 2.98 24.03 10.71
N PHE A 123 2.94 23.42 9.52
CA PHE A 123 3.94 23.49 8.46
C PHE A 123 3.41 23.79 7.05
N GLU A 124 2.11 23.94 6.86
CA GLU A 124 1.61 24.49 5.58
C GLU A 124 2.18 25.90 5.38
N ARG A 125 2.49 26.61 6.48
CA ARG A 125 3.18 27.90 6.54
C ARG A 125 4.71 27.78 6.62
N SER A 126 5.29 26.69 6.14
CA SER A 126 6.73 26.66 5.93
C SER A 126 7.06 27.70 4.85
N GLU A 127 7.75 28.76 5.26
CA GLU A 127 8.44 29.66 4.35
C GLU A 127 9.52 28.83 3.64
N TYR A 128 9.15 28.09 2.59
CA TYR A 128 10.05 27.99 1.46
C TYR A 128 10.23 29.43 1.01
N ALA A 129 11.25 30.11 1.53
CA ALA A 129 11.54 31.53 1.31
C ALA A 129 11.74 31.90 -0.19
N LYS A 130 11.49 30.95 -1.11
CA LYS A 130 11.64 31.01 -2.55
C LYS A 130 10.50 30.31 -3.33
N TYR A 131 9.39 29.86 -2.70
CA TYR A 131 8.17 29.56 -3.48
C TYR A 131 7.58 30.91 -3.91
N ASP A 132 8.20 31.47 -4.94
CA ASP A 132 8.11 32.88 -5.31
C ASP A 132 6.68 33.24 -5.72
N GLU A 133 5.99 34.02 -4.90
CA GLU A 133 4.62 34.51 -5.16
C GLU A 133 4.52 35.30 -6.48
N ARG A 134 5.66 35.73 -7.06
CA ARG A 134 5.70 36.51 -8.30
C ARG A 134 5.68 35.67 -9.58
N GLU A 135 6.03 34.38 -9.54
CA GLU A 135 6.05 33.51 -10.73
C GLU A 135 4.82 32.60 -10.86
N ASN A 136 4.06 32.38 -9.78
CA ASN A 136 2.92 31.46 -9.79
C ASN A 136 1.58 32.22 -9.96
N LYS A 137 0.91 32.04 -11.10
CA LYS A 137 -0.39 32.67 -11.43
C LYS A 137 -1.60 31.89 -10.90
N GLU A 138 -1.37 30.78 -10.21
CA GLU A 138 -2.41 29.88 -9.71
C GLU A 138 -3.06 30.43 -8.42
N ASP A 139 -4.37 30.26 -8.30
CA ASP A 139 -5.10 30.63 -7.09
C ASP A 139 -5.70 29.40 -6.39
N TYR A 140 -6.58 29.62 -5.42
CA TYR A 140 -7.24 28.54 -4.68
C TYR A 140 -8.16 27.65 -5.53
N LEU A 141 -8.58 28.07 -6.73
CA LEU A 141 -9.39 27.28 -7.67
C LEU A 141 -8.50 26.51 -8.63
N THR A 142 -7.48 27.15 -9.20
CA THR A 142 -6.67 26.56 -10.27
C THR A 142 -5.49 25.74 -9.76
N SER A 143 -5.05 25.97 -8.52
CA SER A 143 -4.00 25.17 -7.87
C SER A 143 -4.40 23.68 -7.83
N ARG A 144 -3.43 22.82 -8.11
CA ARG A 144 -3.58 21.35 -8.03
C ARG A 144 -2.59 20.78 -7.03
N LEU A 145 -2.91 19.62 -6.46
CA LEU A 145 -2.07 18.95 -5.49
C LEU A 145 -0.74 18.51 -6.14
N ILE A 146 0.37 18.87 -5.49
CA ILE A 146 1.71 18.47 -5.88
C ILE A 146 2.00 17.07 -5.31
N PRO A 147 2.45 16.12 -6.13
CA PRO A 147 2.84 14.80 -5.64
C PRO A 147 3.99 14.89 -4.63
N LEU A 148 3.90 14.14 -3.53
CA LEU A 148 4.98 14.10 -2.55
C LEU A 148 6.26 13.52 -3.15
N PHE A 149 6.14 12.63 -4.15
CA PHE A 149 7.28 12.11 -4.90
C PHE A 149 8.04 13.17 -5.69
N ASP A 150 7.40 14.24 -6.14
CA ASP A 150 8.06 15.31 -6.92
C ASP A 150 9.06 16.10 -6.05
N LYS A 151 8.83 16.17 -4.73
CA LYS A 151 9.65 16.93 -3.78
C LYS A 151 10.65 16.09 -2.95
N LEU A 152 10.50 14.77 -2.92
CA LEU A 152 11.31 13.91 -2.04
C LEU A 152 12.78 13.92 -2.48
N SER A 153 13.73 14.18 -1.59
CA SER A 153 15.15 14.08 -1.97
C SER A 153 16.02 13.70 -0.79
N THR A 154 16.90 12.72 -1.00
CA THR A 154 17.95 12.36 -0.02
C THR A 154 19.15 13.30 -0.13
N ASP A 155 19.31 14.01 -1.26
CA ASP A 155 20.23 15.14 -1.41
C ASP A 155 19.66 16.36 -0.70
N GLY A 156 20.30 16.75 0.40
CA GLY A 156 19.89 17.87 1.24
C GLY A 156 19.91 19.21 0.51
N ASN A 157 20.85 19.42 -0.42
CA ASN A 157 20.97 20.68 -1.15
C ASN A 157 19.84 20.85 -2.18
N LYS A 158 19.54 19.78 -2.94
CA LYS A 158 18.36 19.77 -3.84
C LYS A 158 17.08 19.99 -3.05
N ARG A 159 16.91 19.27 -1.94
CA ARG A 159 15.73 19.33 -1.08
C ARG A 159 15.48 20.72 -0.48
N GLU A 160 16.54 21.41 -0.08
CA GLU A 160 16.45 22.73 0.57
C GLU A 160 16.32 23.90 -0.43
N ASN A 161 16.61 23.66 -1.72
CA ASN A 161 16.55 24.68 -2.78
C ASN A 161 15.50 24.42 -3.86
N LEU A 162 14.54 23.52 -3.62
CA LEU A 162 13.41 23.26 -4.54
C LEU A 162 12.62 24.55 -4.84
N THR A 163 12.38 24.81 -6.11
CA THR A 163 11.57 25.93 -6.60
C THR A 163 10.30 25.45 -7.30
N ALA A 164 9.34 26.36 -7.55
CA ALA A 164 8.12 26.02 -8.28
C ALA A 164 8.37 25.52 -9.72
N LYS A 165 9.54 25.82 -10.32
CA LYS A 165 9.94 25.36 -11.65
C LYS A 165 10.42 23.91 -11.66
N ASP A 166 10.90 23.43 -10.52
CA ASP A 166 11.36 22.05 -10.35
C ASP A 166 10.19 21.08 -10.13
N LEU A 167 9.01 21.59 -9.73
CA LEU A 167 7.82 20.82 -9.42
C LEU A 167 6.91 20.69 -10.65
N LEU A 168 7.24 19.73 -11.50
CA LEU A 168 6.67 19.55 -12.83
C LEU A 168 5.36 18.76 -12.85
N TYR A 169 4.92 18.17 -11.74
CA TYR A 169 3.78 17.26 -11.73
C TYR A 169 2.63 17.71 -10.82
N ARG A 170 1.40 17.35 -11.20
CA ARG A 170 0.17 17.61 -10.44
C ARG A 170 -0.74 16.39 -10.48
N TYR A 171 -1.42 16.09 -9.38
CA TYR A 171 -2.48 15.09 -9.41
C TYR A 171 -3.75 15.64 -10.11
N PRO A 172 -4.43 14.82 -10.93
CA PRO A 172 -5.70 15.21 -11.52
C PRO A 172 -6.79 15.30 -10.45
N LEU A 173 -7.67 16.30 -10.60
CA LEU A 173 -8.79 16.52 -9.69
C LEU A 173 -9.92 15.52 -9.99
N LYS A 174 -9.71 14.27 -9.60
CA LYS A 174 -10.60 13.11 -9.83
C LYS A 174 -10.75 12.28 -8.55
N PRO A 175 -11.85 11.52 -8.39
CA PRO A 175 -11.96 10.55 -7.31
C PRO A 175 -10.88 9.46 -7.43
N LEU A 176 -10.50 8.86 -6.31
CA LEU A 176 -9.56 7.74 -6.27
C LEU A 176 -10.00 6.62 -7.22
N SER A 177 -9.13 6.32 -8.19
CA SER A 177 -9.29 5.33 -9.26
C SER A 177 -7.90 4.94 -9.80
N PRO A 178 -7.74 3.82 -10.52
CA PRO A 178 -6.45 3.41 -11.08
C PRO A 178 -5.74 4.46 -11.94
N ASP A 179 -6.46 5.31 -12.67
CA ASP A 179 -5.86 6.42 -13.43
C ASP A 179 -5.55 7.63 -12.54
N ALA A 180 -6.44 7.97 -11.60
CA ALA A 180 -6.30 9.18 -10.80
C ALA A 180 -5.17 9.14 -9.76
N VAL A 181 -4.58 7.96 -9.53
CA VAL A 181 -3.37 7.83 -8.69
C VAL A 181 -2.09 8.20 -9.43
N PHE A 182 -2.12 8.37 -10.75
CA PHE A 182 -0.96 8.81 -11.51
C PHE A 182 -0.87 10.33 -11.56
N PRO A 183 0.29 10.91 -11.25
CA PRO A 183 0.52 12.33 -11.47
C PRO A 183 0.60 12.64 -12.97
N GLN A 184 0.23 13.86 -13.35
CA GLN A 184 0.30 14.36 -14.72
C GLN A 184 1.22 15.57 -14.79
N SER A 185 1.81 15.82 -15.96
CA SER A 185 2.59 17.04 -16.17
C SER A 185 1.75 18.27 -15.84
N LYS A 186 2.36 19.26 -15.19
CA LYS A 186 1.70 20.47 -14.71
C LYS A 186 0.99 21.18 -15.86
N GLN A 187 -0.33 21.24 -15.76
CA GLN A 187 -1.20 22.07 -16.58
C GLN A 187 -2.01 22.96 -15.65
N THR A 188 -2.08 24.26 -15.97
CA THR A 188 -2.89 25.20 -15.19
C THR A 188 -4.26 25.34 -15.87
N PRO A 189 -5.33 24.82 -15.27
CA PRO A 189 -6.67 24.96 -15.82
C PRO A 189 -7.14 26.41 -15.72
N THR A 190 -8.07 26.79 -16.60
CA THR A 190 -8.81 28.04 -16.42
C THR A 190 -9.70 27.96 -15.17
N ARG A 191 -10.07 29.11 -14.60
CA ARG A 191 -11.01 29.15 -13.47
C ARG A 191 -12.36 28.48 -13.77
N GLN A 192 -12.82 28.54 -15.03
CA GLN A 192 -14.07 27.93 -15.44
C GLN A 192 -13.96 26.41 -15.44
N GLU A 193 -12.91 25.85 -16.06
CA GLU A 193 -12.63 24.41 -16.05
C GLU A 193 -12.45 23.90 -14.63
N ALA A 194 -11.63 24.59 -13.82
CA ALA A 194 -11.40 24.19 -12.44
C ALA A 194 -12.68 24.19 -11.60
N THR A 195 -13.55 25.19 -11.77
CA THR A 195 -14.85 25.22 -11.08
C THR A 195 -15.71 24.02 -11.50
N ALA A 196 -15.79 23.73 -12.80
CA ALA A 196 -16.58 22.62 -13.32
C ALA A 196 -16.07 21.25 -12.82
N GLU A 197 -14.75 21.07 -12.71
CA GLU A 197 -14.15 19.86 -12.13
C GLU A 197 -14.51 19.71 -10.64
N TYR A 198 -14.40 20.78 -9.85
CA TYR A 198 -14.81 20.75 -8.44
C TYR A 198 -16.31 20.51 -8.27
N GLU A 199 -17.15 21.11 -9.11
CA GLU A 199 -18.60 20.90 -9.10
C GLU A 199 -18.95 19.45 -9.43
N ALA A 200 -18.34 18.87 -10.47
CA ALA A 200 -18.54 17.46 -10.82
C ALA A 200 -18.10 16.53 -9.68
N LEU A 201 -16.94 16.80 -9.09
CA LEU A 201 -16.42 16.02 -7.95
C LEU A 201 -17.34 16.13 -6.73
N TRP A 202 -17.87 17.32 -6.42
CA TRP A 202 -18.80 17.56 -5.32
C TRP A 202 -20.12 16.82 -5.52
N ASN A 203 -20.68 16.89 -6.73
CA ASN A 203 -21.93 16.21 -7.07
C ASN A 203 -21.79 14.69 -6.95
N ALA A 204 -20.66 14.12 -7.39
CA ALA A 204 -20.35 12.71 -7.23
C ALA A 204 -20.18 12.32 -5.74
N PHE A 205 -19.45 13.12 -4.95
CA PHE A 205 -19.33 12.95 -3.51
C PHE A 205 -20.69 12.92 -2.80
N VAL A 206 -21.58 13.86 -3.12
CA VAL A 206 -22.93 13.94 -2.53
C VAL A 206 -23.82 12.77 -2.98
N ALA A 207 -23.65 12.29 -4.22
CA ALA A 207 -24.37 11.11 -4.71
C ALA A 207 -23.94 9.86 -3.93
N ASP A 208 -22.64 9.62 -3.81
CA ASP A 208 -22.07 8.47 -3.12
C ASP A 208 -22.32 8.49 -1.61
N LEU A 209 -22.37 9.68 -0.98
CA LEU A 209 -22.74 9.82 0.43
C LEU A 209 -24.11 9.19 0.74
N ARG A 210 -25.04 9.17 -0.22
CA ARG A 210 -26.37 8.57 -0.05
C ARG A 210 -26.33 7.05 -0.01
N LEU A 211 -25.25 6.43 -0.47
CA LEU A 211 -25.03 4.98 -0.43
C LEU A 211 -24.63 4.50 0.97
N ILE A 212 -24.20 5.38 1.87
CA ILE A 212 -23.75 4.99 3.21
C ILE A 212 -24.92 4.47 4.06
N HIS A 213 -24.72 3.26 4.60
CA HIS A 213 -25.62 2.58 5.54
C HIS A 213 -25.25 2.84 7.01
N ASP A 214 -25.92 2.17 7.95
CA ASP A 214 -25.52 2.05 9.37
C ASP A 214 -25.54 3.35 10.18
N ARG A 215 -26.48 4.25 9.87
CA ARG A 215 -26.65 5.56 10.54
C ARG A 215 -27.03 5.46 12.01
N GLU A 216 -27.47 4.29 12.47
CA GLU A 216 -27.72 3.99 13.87
C GLU A 216 -26.43 3.77 14.67
N ASN A 217 -25.29 3.56 14.01
CA ASN A 217 -24.01 3.28 14.64
C ASN A 217 -22.92 4.26 14.16
N TRP A 218 -22.59 5.23 15.01
CA TRP A 218 -21.59 6.26 14.71
C TRP A 218 -20.22 5.71 14.29
N ASP A 219 -19.70 4.67 14.94
CA ASP A 219 -18.36 4.13 14.62
C ASP A 219 -18.34 3.45 13.24
N LEU A 220 -19.36 2.65 12.92
CA LEU A 220 -19.51 2.03 11.61
C LEU A 220 -19.72 3.05 10.50
N TRP A 221 -20.67 3.97 10.70
CA TRP A 221 -20.96 5.02 9.73
C TRP A 221 -19.74 5.90 9.47
N LEU A 222 -18.99 6.26 10.52
CA LEU A 222 -17.78 7.08 10.39
C LEU A 222 -16.67 6.34 9.64
N ASP A 223 -16.52 5.02 9.80
CA ASP A 223 -15.58 4.22 9.00
C ASP A 223 -15.94 4.27 7.50
N HIS A 224 -17.23 4.22 7.17
CA HIS A 224 -17.73 4.35 5.79
C HIS A 224 -17.50 5.76 5.24
N PHE A 225 -17.82 6.79 6.04
CA PHE A 225 -17.64 8.19 5.66
C PHE A 225 -16.17 8.54 5.46
N ASP A 226 -15.27 8.04 6.31
CA ASP A 226 -13.83 8.25 6.19
C ASP A 226 -13.29 7.77 4.85
N THR A 227 -13.73 6.59 4.39
CA THR A 227 -13.39 6.06 3.06
C THR A 227 -13.91 6.96 1.93
N LEU A 228 -15.19 7.35 1.99
CA LEU A 228 -15.79 8.25 1.02
C LEU A 228 -15.02 9.58 0.94
N TYR A 229 -14.76 10.17 2.09
CA TYR A 229 -14.05 11.44 2.20
C TYR A 229 -12.64 11.32 1.63
N SER A 230 -11.94 10.22 1.90
CA SER A 230 -10.63 9.92 1.30
C SER A 230 -10.68 9.90 -0.22
N ILE A 231 -11.63 9.15 -0.80
CA ILE A 231 -11.75 8.97 -2.25
C ILE A 231 -11.93 10.31 -2.98
N TYR A 232 -12.75 11.21 -2.42
CA TYR A 232 -13.11 12.47 -3.08
C TYR A 232 -12.21 13.65 -2.72
N THR A 233 -11.46 13.59 -1.61
CA THR A 233 -10.64 14.73 -1.14
C THR A 233 -9.14 14.49 -1.13
N GLN A 234 -8.66 13.29 -1.50
CA GLN A 234 -7.23 12.97 -1.55
C GLN A 234 -6.41 13.78 -2.58
N ASN A 235 -7.05 14.30 -3.64
CA ASN A 235 -6.39 15.08 -4.70
C ASN A 235 -6.74 16.59 -4.62
N ILE A 236 -7.44 17.00 -3.55
CA ILE A 236 -7.73 18.40 -3.27
C ILE A 236 -6.61 18.94 -2.37
N PRO A 237 -5.92 20.04 -2.73
CA PRO A 237 -4.94 20.64 -1.84
C PRO A 237 -5.62 21.32 -0.63
N SER A 238 -5.11 21.04 0.58
CA SER A 238 -5.60 21.62 1.84
C SER A 238 -5.30 23.11 1.96
N ALA A 239 -4.12 23.55 1.53
CA ALA A 239 -3.71 24.95 1.49
C ALA A 239 -3.19 25.36 0.11
N THR A 240 -3.58 26.56 -0.30
CA THR A 240 -3.27 27.13 -1.63
C THR A 240 -3.06 28.66 -1.56
N ALA A 241 -2.96 29.23 -0.37
CA ALA A 241 -2.91 30.69 -0.14
C ALA A 241 -1.53 31.12 0.34
N PHE A 242 -1.19 32.41 0.20
CA PHE A 242 0.00 33.03 0.83
C PHE A 242 1.33 32.31 0.58
N GLY A 243 1.58 31.87 -0.66
CA GLY A 243 2.84 31.21 -1.02
C GLY A 243 3.03 29.80 -0.43
N THR A 244 1.99 29.20 0.15
CA THR A 244 2.05 27.82 0.68
C THR A 244 2.11 26.80 -0.46
N MET A 245 2.94 25.76 -0.29
CA MET A 245 3.07 24.68 -1.26
C MET A 245 1.85 23.76 -1.17
N PRO A 246 1.08 23.53 -2.25
CA PRO A 246 -0.11 22.70 -2.21
C PRO A 246 0.25 21.20 -2.30
N ASP A 247 0.93 20.68 -1.28
CA ASP A 247 1.45 19.29 -1.25
C ASP A 247 0.82 18.39 -0.18
N VAL A 248 -0.08 18.96 0.64
CA VAL A 248 -0.88 18.22 1.62
C VAL A 248 -2.30 18.03 1.07
N PRO A 249 -2.78 16.78 0.95
CA PRO A 249 -4.16 16.49 0.64
C PRO A 249 -5.13 16.99 1.73
N LEU A 250 -6.29 17.46 1.31
CA LEU A 250 -7.40 17.84 2.20
C LEU A 250 -7.81 16.66 3.10
N TYR A 251 -7.84 15.44 2.56
CA TYR A 251 -8.10 14.23 3.35
C TYR A 251 -7.08 14.03 4.47
N ASP A 252 -5.78 14.00 4.15
CA ASP A 252 -4.73 13.67 5.12
C ASP A 252 -4.59 14.74 6.21
N HIS A 253 -4.80 16.03 5.86
CA HIS A 253 -4.94 17.13 6.83
C HIS A 253 -6.14 16.91 7.75
N SER A 254 -7.33 16.71 7.17
CA SER A 254 -8.56 16.53 7.93
C SER A 254 -8.53 15.30 8.84
N LYS A 255 -7.97 14.19 8.36
CA LYS A 255 -7.79 12.95 9.12
C LYS A 255 -6.87 13.17 10.32
N SER A 256 -5.75 13.86 10.11
CA SER A 256 -4.80 14.23 11.16
C SER A 256 -5.44 15.15 12.21
N THR A 257 -6.17 16.17 11.77
CA THR A 257 -6.97 17.06 12.64
C THR A 257 -8.00 16.27 13.45
N ALA A 258 -8.70 15.31 12.83
CA ALA A 258 -9.69 14.47 13.53
C ALA A 258 -9.06 13.62 14.64
N ALA A 259 -7.94 12.94 14.37
CA ALA A 259 -7.25 12.12 15.35
C ALA A 259 -6.71 12.95 16.53
N LEU A 260 -6.08 14.10 16.23
CA LEU A 260 -5.54 15.03 17.23
C LEU A 260 -6.65 15.66 18.08
N ALA A 261 -7.74 16.12 17.45
CA ALA A 261 -8.88 16.72 18.15
C ALA A 261 -9.52 15.72 19.13
N THR A 262 -9.74 14.48 18.69
CA THR A 262 -10.34 13.44 19.54
C THR A 262 -9.42 13.09 20.71
N ALA A 263 -8.12 12.90 20.48
CA ALA A 263 -7.17 12.62 21.56
C ALA A 263 -7.08 13.77 22.57
N LEU A 264 -7.03 15.02 22.08
CA LEU A 264 -6.96 16.20 22.92
C LEU A 264 -8.23 16.38 23.76
N TRP A 265 -9.41 16.24 23.14
CA TRP A 265 -10.69 16.28 23.86
C TRP A 265 -10.77 15.19 24.93
N ARG A 266 -10.41 13.95 24.58
CA ARG A 266 -10.43 12.81 25.50
C ARG A 266 -9.50 13.01 26.69
N TYR A 267 -8.29 13.51 26.47
CA TYR A 267 -7.33 13.79 27.54
C TYR A 267 -7.91 14.73 28.59
N HIS A 268 -8.48 15.85 28.13
CA HIS A 268 -9.05 16.86 29.01
C HIS A 268 -10.34 16.37 29.69
N ARG A 269 -11.17 15.57 29.02
CA ARG A 269 -12.35 14.95 29.64
C ARG A 269 -12.00 13.95 30.73
N GLU A 270 -11.01 13.09 30.49
CA GLU A 270 -10.56 12.08 31.45
C GLU A 270 -9.81 12.68 32.65
N THR A 271 -9.16 13.83 32.47
CA THR A 271 -8.45 14.55 33.54
C THR A 271 -9.32 15.60 34.25
N GLY A 272 -10.57 15.81 33.82
CA GLY A 272 -11.46 16.82 34.39
C GLY A 272 -11.03 18.27 34.10
N THR A 273 -10.35 18.50 32.97
CA THR A 273 -9.78 19.79 32.57
C THR A 273 -10.39 20.32 31.25
N GLU A 274 -11.68 20.07 31.00
CA GLU A 274 -12.44 20.56 29.83
C GLU A 274 -12.67 22.08 29.87
N ASN A 275 -11.60 22.87 29.71
CA ASN A 275 -11.68 24.33 29.64
C ASN A 275 -10.62 24.92 28.69
N VAL A 276 -10.86 26.15 28.25
CA VAL A 276 -10.00 26.84 27.25
C VAL A 276 -8.59 27.14 27.78
N ASP A 277 -8.43 27.34 29.09
CA ASP A 277 -7.12 27.65 29.68
C ASP A 277 -6.21 26.43 29.70
N ALA A 278 -6.75 25.24 29.99
CA ALA A 278 -6.01 23.98 29.96
C ALA A 278 -5.42 23.67 28.57
N LEU A 279 -6.08 24.12 27.49
CA LEU A 279 -5.60 23.94 26.12
C LEU A 279 -4.33 24.75 25.81
N LYS A 280 -4.05 25.84 26.54
CA LYS A 280 -2.89 26.71 26.32
C LYS A 280 -1.56 26.10 26.78
N ASN A 281 -1.61 25.02 27.58
CA ASN A 281 -0.40 24.35 28.02
C ASN A 281 0.11 23.40 26.94
N ASP A 282 1.10 23.85 26.18
CA ASP A 282 1.66 23.12 25.05
C ASP A 282 2.82 22.18 25.43
N ASP A 283 3.32 22.31 26.66
CA ASP A 283 4.44 21.53 27.23
C ASP A 283 3.99 20.23 27.91
N GLU A 284 2.70 20.11 28.19
CA GLU A 284 2.13 18.91 28.77
C GLU A 284 2.00 17.79 27.72
N ARG A 285 2.36 16.57 28.12
CA ARG A 285 2.26 15.39 27.26
C ARG A 285 0.82 14.92 27.22
N LYS A 286 0.03 15.48 26.32
CA LYS A 286 -1.41 15.20 26.17
C LYS A 286 -1.69 14.06 25.18
N PHE A 287 -0.74 13.71 24.32
CA PHE A 287 -0.91 12.70 23.28
C PHE A 287 -0.08 11.46 23.55
N LEU A 288 -0.63 10.29 23.22
CA LEU A 288 0.06 9.01 23.21
C LEU A 288 -0.06 8.43 21.81
N LEU A 289 1.09 8.27 21.14
CA LEU A 289 1.17 7.61 19.84
C LEU A 289 1.39 6.12 20.08
N ILE A 290 0.42 5.31 19.67
CA ILE A 290 0.44 3.85 19.84
C ILE A 290 0.73 3.24 18.47
N GLN A 291 1.72 2.36 18.39
CA GLN A 291 2.13 1.74 17.14
C GLN A 291 2.14 0.23 17.25
N GLY A 292 1.66 -0.42 16.21
CA GLY A 292 1.71 -1.87 16.05
C GLY A 292 2.52 -2.26 14.83
N ASP A 293 3.28 -3.35 14.93
CA ASP A 293 4.03 -3.92 13.81
C ASP A 293 4.05 -5.45 13.87
N VAL A 294 3.58 -6.10 12.80
CA VAL A 294 3.60 -7.56 12.65
C VAL A 294 5.00 -8.01 12.23
N SER A 295 5.59 -8.94 12.97
CA SER A 295 6.91 -9.49 12.72
C SER A 295 6.86 -11.00 12.47
N GLY A 296 7.77 -11.50 11.63
CA GLY A 296 7.77 -12.91 11.20
C GLY A 296 6.91 -13.20 9.95
N ILE A 297 6.53 -12.15 9.20
CA ILE A 297 5.64 -12.23 8.03
C ILE A 297 6.13 -13.25 7.00
N GLN A 298 7.40 -13.16 6.58
CA GLN A 298 7.93 -14.04 5.53
C GLN A 298 7.88 -15.52 5.95
N GLY A 299 8.38 -15.84 7.16
CA GLY A 299 8.36 -17.20 7.69
C GLY A 299 6.95 -17.75 7.87
N PHE A 300 5.97 -16.89 8.20
CA PHE A 300 4.57 -17.28 8.31
C PHE A 300 3.92 -17.54 6.95
N ILE A 301 4.03 -16.62 5.99
CA ILE A 301 3.38 -16.74 4.67
C ILE A 301 3.88 -18.00 3.94
N PHE A 302 5.20 -18.20 3.91
CA PHE A 302 5.84 -19.25 3.11
C PHE A 302 6.09 -20.55 3.87
N ASP A 303 5.48 -20.73 5.05
CA ASP A 303 5.61 -21.97 5.82
C ASP A 303 5.10 -23.20 5.04
N ALA A 304 5.70 -24.37 5.23
CA ALA A 304 5.43 -25.52 4.37
C ALA A 304 5.13 -26.79 5.17
N GLY A 305 4.01 -27.45 4.84
CA GLY A 305 3.66 -28.79 5.27
C GLY A 305 3.52 -29.76 4.08
N LYS A 306 3.19 -31.02 4.37
CA LYS A 306 3.05 -32.13 3.40
C LYS A 306 2.20 -31.77 2.18
N ASN A 307 1.08 -31.06 2.38
CA ASN A 307 0.08 -30.79 1.35
C ASN A 307 -0.01 -29.31 0.94
N THR A 308 0.93 -28.47 1.37
CA THR A 308 0.90 -27.05 1.01
C THR A 308 0.95 -26.84 -0.50
N ARG A 309 1.62 -27.72 -1.26
CA ARG A 309 1.73 -27.64 -2.72
C ARG A 309 0.38 -27.68 -3.45
N LYS A 310 -0.46 -28.68 -3.13
CA LYS A 310 -1.76 -28.89 -3.81
C LYS A 310 -2.74 -27.73 -3.64
N ASN A 311 -2.64 -27.00 -2.53
CA ASN A 311 -3.50 -25.84 -2.22
C ASN A 311 -2.68 -24.54 -2.04
N ALA A 312 -1.48 -24.47 -2.63
CA ALA A 312 -0.51 -23.41 -2.35
C ALA A 312 -1.10 -22.02 -2.59
N TYR A 313 -1.80 -21.85 -3.70
CA TYR A 313 -2.40 -20.58 -4.09
C TYR A 313 -3.41 -20.07 -3.04
N LYS A 314 -4.35 -20.92 -2.56
CA LYS A 314 -5.32 -20.54 -1.52
C LYS A 314 -4.63 -20.23 -0.19
N ILE A 315 -3.67 -21.07 0.23
CA ILE A 315 -3.00 -20.95 1.53
C ILE A 315 -2.12 -19.69 1.57
N LEU A 316 -1.33 -19.45 0.52
CA LEU A 316 -0.45 -18.28 0.44
C LEU A 316 -1.25 -16.98 0.48
N ARG A 317 -2.32 -16.87 -0.32
CA ARG A 317 -3.23 -15.71 -0.28
C ARG A 317 -3.90 -15.56 1.07
N GLY A 318 -4.40 -16.67 1.64
CA GLY A 318 -5.01 -16.68 2.97
C GLY A 318 -4.06 -16.14 4.03
N ARG A 319 -2.80 -16.62 4.06
CA ARG A 319 -1.78 -16.17 5.02
C ARG A 319 -1.36 -14.72 4.80
N SER A 320 -1.22 -14.27 3.55
CA SER A 320 -0.97 -12.85 3.27
C SER A 320 -2.07 -11.97 3.87
N PHE A 321 -3.33 -12.32 3.59
CA PHE A 321 -4.47 -11.58 4.14
C PHE A 321 -4.51 -11.61 5.68
N MET A 322 -4.15 -12.73 6.32
CA MET A 322 -4.07 -12.81 7.79
C MET A 322 -3.13 -11.77 8.39
N VAL A 323 -2.02 -11.46 7.73
CA VAL A 323 -1.07 -10.45 8.22
C VAL A 323 -1.72 -9.07 8.28
N SER A 324 -2.42 -8.68 7.22
CA SER A 324 -3.20 -7.45 7.19
C SER A 324 -4.31 -7.47 8.24
N LEU A 325 -5.02 -8.60 8.35
CA LEU A 325 -6.11 -8.78 9.31
C LEU A 325 -5.63 -8.74 10.77
N PHE A 326 -4.44 -9.27 11.09
CA PHE A 326 -3.86 -9.16 12.42
C PHE A 326 -3.58 -7.70 12.79
N SER A 327 -3.01 -6.94 11.86
CA SER A 327 -2.75 -5.52 12.06
C SER A 327 -4.06 -4.75 12.31
N GLU A 328 -5.08 -5.00 11.47
CA GLU A 328 -6.40 -4.40 11.59
C GLU A 328 -7.13 -4.78 12.88
N CYS A 329 -7.20 -6.07 13.23
CA CYS A 329 -7.88 -6.52 14.45
C CYS A 329 -7.15 -6.05 15.72
N ALA A 330 -5.82 -5.96 15.71
CA ALA A 330 -5.06 -5.40 16.82
C ALA A 330 -5.33 -3.89 16.97
N ALA A 331 -5.32 -3.13 15.87
CA ALA A 331 -5.70 -1.72 15.88
C ALA A 331 -7.13 -1.54 16.38
N LEU A 332 -8.09 -2.34 15.88
CA LEU A 332 -9.48 -2.33 16.34
C LEU A 332 -9.58 -2.61 17.84
N LYS A 333 -8.80 -3.55 18.37
CA LYS A 333 -8.78 -3.89 19.79
C LYS A 333 -8.31 -2.71 20.64
N VAL A 334 -7.25 -2.01 20.21
CA VAL A 334 -6.77 -0.78 20.86
C VAL A 334 -7.82 0.32 20.79
N LEU A 335 -8.36 0.61 19.60
CA LEU A 335 -9.38 1.64 19.42
C LEU A 335 -10.60 1.38 20.30
N ARG A 336 -11.12 0.15 20.32
CA ARG A 336 -12.29 -0.21 21.12
C ARG A 336 -12.02 -0.20 22.61
N GLY A 337 -10.85 -0.70 23.04
CA GLY A 337 -10.43 -0.65 24.44
C GLY A 337 -10.35 0.78 24.98
N LEU A 338 -9.97 1.74 24.12
CA LEU A 338 -9.87 3.16 24.46
C LEU A 338 -11.13 3.96 24.11
N GLY A 339 -12.15 3.35 23.48
CA GLY A 339 -13.33 4.06 22.97
C GLY A 339 -13.01 5.13 21.93
N LEU A 340 -12.02 4.90 21.07
CA LEU A 340 -11.62 5.79 19.99
C LEU A 340 -12.22 5.34 18.65
N PRO A 341 -12.60 6.27 17.75
CA PRO A 341 -13.10 5.96 16.41
C PRO A 341 -12.00 5.46 15.47
N SER A 342 -12.37 4.85 14.34
CA SER A 342 -11.40 4.48 13.28
C SER A 342 -10.58 5.66 12.75
N THR A 343 -11.09 6.89 12.87
CA THR A 343 -10.35 8.10 12.49
C THR A 343 -9.14 8.41 13.36
N SER A 344 -9.05 7.86 14.57
CA SER A 344 -7.85 7.95 15.41
C SER A 344 -6.68 7.11 14.90
N GLN A 345 -6.93 6.15 13.98
CA GLN A 345 -5.90 5.42 13.26
C GLN A 345 -5.47 6.21 12.02
N ILE A 346 -4.25 6.72 12.04
CA ILE A 346 -3.71 7.63 11.01
C ILE A 346 -2.99 6.89 9.90
N MET A 347 -2.37 5.76 10.24
CA MET A 347 -1.67 4.92 9.29
C MET A 347 -2.05 3.48 9.54
N ASN A 348 -2.30 2.73 8.45
CA ASN A 348 -2.36 1.29 8.43
C ASN A 348 -1.85 0.76 7.09
N ALA A 349 -0.63 0.24 7.06
CA ALA A 349 0.00 -0.27 5.83
C ALA A 349 1.06 -1.33 6.16
N ALA A 350 1.13 -2.40 5.35
CA ALA A 350 2.15 -3.46 5.44
C ALA A 350 2.34 -4.02 6.86
N GLY A 351 1.24 -4.32 7.55
CA GLY A 351 1.27 -4.89 8.91
C GLY A 351 1.62 -3.88 10.02
N LYS A 352 1.79 -2.59 9.69
CA LYS A 352 2.08 -1.51 10.64
C LYS A 352 0.91 -0.54 10.76
N PHE A 353 0.61 -0.12 11.99
CA PHE A 353 -0.37 0.93 12.24
C PHE A 353 0.10 1.95 13.26
N VAL A 354 -0.50 3.15 13.21
CA VAL A 354 -0.29 4.24 14.19
C VAL A 354 -1.63 4.81 14.60
N ILE A 355 -1.88 4.88 15.91
CA ILE A 355 -3.06 5.45 16.54
C ILE A 355 -2.65 6.66 17.39
N VAL A 356 -3.42 7.74 17.31
CA VAL A 356 -3.30 8.89 18.22
C VAL A 356 -4.34 8.75 19.33
N ALA A 357 -3.87 8.68 20.58
CA ALA A 357 -4.69 8.46 21.76
C ALA A 357 -4.43 9.54 22.82
N PRO A 358 -5.34 9.74 23.81
CA PRO A 358 -5.08 10.59 24.96
C PRO A 358 -3.98 10.00 25.86
N ASN A 359 -3.04 10.80 26.34
CA ASN A 359 -1.99 10.30 27.25
C ASN A 359 -2.44 10.29 28.72
N THR A 360 -3.27 9.31 29.10
CA THR A 360 -3.73 9.13 30.48
C THR A 360 -3.20 7.83 31.09
N PRO A 361 -3.10 7.70 32.43
CA PRO A 361 -2.73 6.44 33.07
C PRO A 361 -3.63 5.27 32.63
N ALA A 362 -4.95 5.52 32.55
CA ALA A 362 -5.92 4.53 32.09
C ALA A 362 -5.67 4.08 30.64
N THR A 363 -5.23 4.99 29.76
CA THR A 363 -4.86 4.64 28.39
C THR A 363 -3.64 3.73 28.37
N PHE A 364 -2.59 4.07 29.13
CA PHE A 364 -1.38 3.26 29.19
C PHE A 364 -1.66 1.84 29.72
N ASP A 365 -2.40 1.73 30.82
CA ASP A 365 -2.77 0.46 31.43
C ASP A 365 -3.60 -0.41 30.47
N THR A 366 -4.52 0.21 29.72
CA THR A 366 -5.33 -0.49 28.71
C THR A 366 -4.48 -1.01 27.56
N VAL A 367 -3.50 -0.22 27.08
CA VAL A 367 -2.61 -0.64 25.99
C VAL A 367 -1.69 -1.79 26.43
N GLU A 368 -1.10 -1.73 27.62
CA GLU A 368 -0.27 -2.81 28.13
C GLU A 368 -1.08 -4.10 28.34
N LYS A 369 -2.32 -4.01 28.85
CA LYS A 369 -3.22 -5.16 28.92
C LYS A 369 -3.50 -5.77 27.54
N ILE A 370 -3.81 -4.95 26.54
CA ILE A 370 -4.09 -5.43 25.18
C ILE A 370 -2.85 -6.07 24.56
N LYS A 371 -1.66 -5.52 24.80
CA LYS A 371 -0.38 -6.10 24.37
C LYS A 371 -0.16 -7.49 24.96
N GLU A 372 -0.48 -7.68 26.24
CA GLU A 372 -0.44 -9.01 26.87
C GLU A 372 -1.45 -9.98 26.22
N GLU A 373 -2.70 -9.57 26.03
CA GLU A 373 -3.72 -10.39 25.38
C GLU A 373 -3.32 -10.82 23.97
N ILE A 374 -2.72 -9.91 23.19
CA ILE A 374 -2.22 -10.19 21.83
C ILE A 374 -1.05 -11.18 21.88
N ASN A 375 -0.08 -10.97 22.78
CA ASN A 375 1.06 -11.87 22.94
C ASN A 375 0.61 -13.29 23.33
N ASP A 376 -0.27 -13.41 24.33
CA ASP A 376 -0.80 -14.69 24.79
C ASP A 376 -1.59 -15.39 23.67
N TRP A 377 -2.35 -14.63 22.88
CA TRP A 377 -3.06 -15.18 21.71
C TRP A 377 -2.10 -15.73 20.65
N PHE A 378 -1.04 -14.99 20.29
CA PHE A 378 -0.03 -15.46 19.32
C PHE A 378 0.76 -16.68 19.83
N LEU A 379 1.16 -16.68 21.11
CA LEU A 379 1.82 -17.82 21.73
C LEU A 379 0.93 -19.06 21.69
N LYS A 380 -0.36 -18.92 22.05
CA LYS A 380 -1.30 -20.04 22.06
C LYS A 380 -1.66 -20.55 20.67
N ARG A 381 -1.84 -19.67 19.69
CA ARG A 381 -2.35 -20.01 18.34
C ARG A 381 -1.25 -20.36 17.34
N PHE A 382 -0.08 -19.75 17.45
CA PHE A 382 1.02 -19.86 16.47
C PHE A 382 2.37 -20.24 17.09
N TYR A 383 2.42 -20.54 18.40
CA TYR A 383 3.65 -20.88 19.12
C TYR A 383 4.78 -19.84 18.93
N GLY A 384 4.40 -18.57 18.77
CA GLY A 384 5.34 -17.46 18.62
C GLY A 384 6.05 -17.34 17.26
N GLN A 385 5.64 -18.11 16.24
CA GLN A 385 6.22 -18.02 14.88
C GLN A 385 5.92 -16.68 14.19
N ILE A 386 4.80 -16.07 14.56
CA ILE A 386 4.41 -14.72 14.18
C ILE A 386 4.05 -13.95 15.45
N SER A 387 4.35 -12.66 15.47
CA SER A 387 4.16 -11.79 16.64
C SER A 387 3.70 -10.40 16.20
N LEU A 388 3.03 -9.67 17.07
CA LEU A 388 2.75 -8.25 16.88
C LEU A 388 3.33 -7.47 18.06
N GLY A 389 4.25 -6.55 17.78
CA GLY A 389 4.79 -5.65 18.78
C GLY A 389 3.92 -4.42 18.92
N LEU A 390 3.54 -4.05 20.14
CA LEU A 390 2.93 -2.76 20.47
C LEU A 390 3.94 -1.87 21.20
N ALA A 391 4.07 -0.63 20.75
CA ALA A 391 4.92 0.39 21.35
C ALA A 391 4.14 1.70 21.53
N THR A 392 4.54 2.50 22.52
CA THR A 392 3.89 3.77 22.82
C THR A 392 4.90 4.90 22.97
N VAL A 393 4.60 6.08 22.44
CA VAL A 393 5.41 7.30 22.59
C VAL A 393 4.52 8.46 23.03
N ALA A 394 4.78 9.04 24.20
CA ALA A 394 4.08 10.23 24.66
C ALA A 394 4.59 11.49 23.95
N ALA A 395 3.69 12.40 23.62
CA ALA A 395 3.98 13.63 22.90
C ALA A 395 3.23 14.84 23.46
N THR A 396 3.87 15.99 23.37
CA THR A 396 3.34 17.32 23.66
C THR A 396 2.73 17.95 22.41
N GLN A 397 2.07 19.10 22.54
CA GLN A 397 1.63 19.87 21.38
C GLN A 397 2.85 20.34 20.56
N ARG A 398 3.92 20.77 21.24
CA ARG A 398 5.17 21.24 20.60
C ARG A 398 5.93 20.15 19.83
N ASP A 399 5.75 18.88 20.17
CA ASP A 399 6.38 17.78 19.42
C ASP A 399 5.83 17.68 17.98
N PHE A 400 4.63 18.22 17.72
CA PHE A 400 4.05 18.33 16.39
C PHE A 400 4.46 19.61 15.66
N GLU A 401 5.41 20.40 16.19
CA GLU A 401 6.03 21.59 15.56
C GLU A 401 7.37 21.26 14.83
N GLN A 402 7.83 22.13 13.91
CA GLN A 402 8.59 21.73 12.70
C GLN A 402 9.93 21.12 13.04
N ARG A 403 10.58 21.75 14.01
CA ARG A 403 11.90 21.37 14.51
C ARG A 403 11.83 20.09 15.34
N ASN A 404 10.67 19.79 15.92
CA ASN A 404 10.49 18.73 16.90
C ASN A 404 9.85 17.47 16.29
N PHE A 405 9.05 17.59 15.24
CA PHE A 405 8.36 16.45 14.64
C PHE A 405 9.33 15.38 14.12
N LYS A 406 10.46 15.78 13.54
CA LYS A 406 11.51 14.84 13.14
C LYS A 406 12.08 14.05 14.34
N VAL A 407 12.19 14.69 15.50
CA VAL A 407 12.64 14.04 16.74
C VAL A 407 11.58 13.08 17.24
N LEU A 408 10.30 13.48 17.21
CA LEU A 408 9.18 12.62 17.55
C LEU A 408 9.12 11.38 16.64
N GLN A 409 9.31 11.58 15.33
CA GLN A 409 9.38 10.51 14.34
C GLN A 409 10.52 9.52 14.63
N SER A 410 11.72 9.99 14.96
CA SER A 410 12.83 9.10 15.35
C SER A 410 12.48 8.27 16.58
N LYS A 411 11.92 8.90 17.64
CA LYS A 411 11.49 8.19 18.87
C LYS A 411 10.45 7.11 18.57
N ILE A 412 9.49 7.44 17.69
CA ILE A 412 8.49 6.53 17.15
C ILE A 412 9.17 5.28 16.54
N PHE A 413 10.09 5.46 15.59
CA PHE A 413 10.78 4.35 14.93
C PHE A 413 11.62 3.51 15.90
N GLU A 414 12.35 4.15 16.80
CA GLU A 414 13.18 3.49 17.81
C GLU A 414 12.35 2.64 18.79
N SER A 415 11.17 3.13 19.17
CA SER A 415 10.26 2.41 20.08
C SER A 415 9.77 1.09 19.47
N LEU A 416 9.40 1.09 18.19
CA LEU A 416 9.03 -0.13 17.46
C LEU A 416 10.23 -1.07 17.29
N GLY A 417 11.42 -0.53 16.99
CA GLY A 417 12.65 -1.32 16.91
C GLY A 417 12.95 -2.06 18.20
N THR A 418 12.75 -1.40 19.34
CA THR A 418 12.91 -2.01 20.68
C THR A 418 11.87 -3.10 20.91
N ALA A 419 10.59 -2.84 20.62
CA ALA A 419 9.52 -3.82 20.78
C ALA A 419 9.76 -5.09 19.94
N LYS A 420 10.34 -4.96 18.73
CA LYS A 420 10.73 -6.10 17.88
C LYS A 420 11.81 -6.99 18.48
N LEU A 421 12.70 -6.44 19.31
CA LEU A 421 13.77 -7.18 19.97
C LEU A 421 13.32 -7.80 21.30
N GLN A 422 12.18 -7.37 21.84
CA GLN A 422 11.62 -7.82 23.12
C GLN A 422 10.32 -8.62 22.95
N LYS A 423 10.26 -9.47 21.91
CA LYS A 423 9.05 -10.25 21.59
C LYS A 423 8.58 -11.08 22.78
N PHE A 424 7.27 -11.07 23.02
CA PHE A 424 6.57 -11.87 24.03
C PHE A 424 7.00 -11.64 25.48
N ASP A 425 7.89 -10.67 25.75
CA ASP A 425 8.41 -10.40 27.09
C ASP A 425 8.87 -11.68 27.83
N LEU A 426 9.61 -12.55 27.12
CA LEU A 426 9.98 -13.90 27.57
C LEU A 426 10.72 -13.95 28.91
N CYS A 427 11.33 -12.83 29.34
CA CYS A 427 12.07 -12.73 30.59
C CYS A 427 11.18 -12.37 31.80
N ARG A 428 9.96 -11.84 31.60
CA ARG A 428 9.06 -11.46 32.69
C ARG A 428 8.06 -12.56 33.07
N ARG A 429 7.88 -13.58 32.23
CA ARG A 429 6.95 -14.71 32.46
C ARG A 429 7.65 -16.04 32.17
N ASN A 430 7.11 -17.15 32.69
CA ASN A 430 7.48 -18.52 32.30
C ASN A 430 6.99 -18.85 30.87
N ALA A 431 7.20 -17.94 29.91
CA ALA A 431 6.80 -18.09 28.53
C ALA A 431 7.77 -19.09 27.86
N GLY A 432 7.29 -20.28 27.53
CA GLY A 432 8.11 -21.27 26.83
C GLY A 432 7.64 -22.71 26.89
N VAL A 433 6.76 -23.09 27.82
CA VAL A 433 6.21 -24.46 27.85
C VAL A 433 4.83 -24.47 27.20
N MET A 434 4.77 -24.97 25.95
CA MET A 434 3.51 -25.21 25.24
C MET A 434 2.89 -26.53 25.73
N THR A 435 2.33 -26.53 26.94
CA THR A 435 1.71 -27.72 27.56
C THR A 435 0.55 -28.28 26.71
N ASP A 436 -0.17 -27.38 26.04
CA ASP A 436 -1.30 -27.72 25.16
C ASP A 436 -0.91 -28.61 23.97
N PHE A 437 0.36 -28.61 23.54
CA PHE A 437 0.76 -29.42 22.37
C PHE A 437 0.57 -30.90 22.66
N SER A 438 1.13 -31.39 23.76
CA SER A 438 1.01 -32.79 24.16
C SER A 438 -0.44 -33.21 24.42
N GLU A 439 -1.29 -32.30 24.89
CA GLU A 439 -2.70 -32.59 25.13
C GLU A 439 -3.52 -32.70 23.83
N LYS A 440 -3.17 -31.92 22.81
CA LYS A 440 -3.89 -31.86 21.53
C LYS A 440 -3.32 -32.78 20.47
N PHE A 441 -2.09 -33.26 20.65
CA PHE A 441 -1.44 -34.14 19.71
C PHE A 441 -2.08 -35.54 19.75
N ASP A 442 -2.40 -36.05 18.59
CA ASP A 442 -3.00 -37.37 18.39
C ASP A 442 -2.11 -38.11 17.38
N ASP A 443 -1.45 -39.17 17.83
CA ASP A 443 -0.52 -39.97 17.02
C ASP A 443 -1.14 -40.46 15.70
N ALA A 444 -2.45 -40.74 15.70
CA ALA A 444 -3.15 -41.21 14.50
C ALA A 444 -3.35 -40.09 13.46
N LYS A 445 -3.39 -38.83 13.88
CA LYS A 445 -3.58 -37.65 13.02
C LYS A 445 -2.27 -36.94 12.69
N GLY A 446 -1.29 -37.03 13.60
CA GLY A 446 0.01 -36.38 13.48
C GLY A 446 -0.05 -34.85 13.51
N VAL A 447 0.91 -34.22 12.82
CA VAL A 447 0.97 -32.76 12.65
C VAL A 447 0.13 -32.32 11.44
N CYS A 448 -0.31 -31.07 11.47
CA CYS A 448 -1.12 -30.45 10.43
C CYS A 448 -0.44 -30.54 9.07
N CYS A 449 -1.16 -31.03 8.07
CA CYS A 449 -0.60 -31.24 6.74
C CYS A 449 -0.24 -29.94 5.98
N PHE A 450 -0.66 -28.75 6.44
CA PHE A 450 -0.40 -27.46 5.78
C PHE A 450 0.70 -26.61 6.41
N ASP A 451 0.94 -26.75 7.71
CA ASP A 451 2.02 -26.05 8.44
C ASP A 451 3.12 -26.98 8.94
N GLY A 452 2.87 -28.30 9.00
CA GLY A 452 3.84 -29.30 9.42
C GLY A 452 4.25 -29.24 10.89
N LYS A 453 3.59 -28.39 11.70
CA LYS A 453 4.02 -28.05 13.06
C LYS A 453 2.91 -28.19 14.10
N MET A 454 1.72 -27.67 13.83
CA MET A 454 0.59 -27.66 14.77
C MET A 454 -0.04 -29.06 14.86
N PRO A 455 -0.62 -29.47 15.99
CA PRO A 455 -1.33 -30.75 16.08
C PRO A 455 -2.54 -30.76 15.13
N ALA A 456 -2.68 -31.82 14.34
CA ALA A 456 -3.80 -31.96 13.41
C ALA A 456 -5.08 -32.36 14.14
N GLN A 457 -6.21 -31.74 13.79
CA GLN A 457 -7.46 -31.90 14.53
C GLN A 457 -8.61 -32.38 13.65
N LYS A 458 -8.74 -31.82 12.45
CA LYS A 458 -9.90 -32.03 11.57
C LYS A 458 -9.49 -32.65 10.24
N PRO A 459 -10.35 -33.51 9.67
CA PRO A 459 -10.12 -34.09 8.35
C PRO A 459 -10.17 -33.01 7.27
N VAL A 460 -9.27 -33.08 6.28
CA VAL A 460 -9.21 -32.10 5.19
C VAL A 460 -10.15 -32.45 4.05
N TRP A 461 -10.50 -33.73 3.89
CA TRP A 461 -11.34 -34.19 2.78
C TRP A 461 -12.79 -33.70 2.79
N GLU A 462 -13.25 -33.11 3.90
CA GLU A 462 -14.52 -32.37 3.97
C GLU A 462 -14.45 -31.05 3.18
N PHE A 463 -13.25 -30.52 2.95
CA PHE A 463 -13.00 -29.27 2.22
C PHE A 463 -12.37 -29.51 0.85
N ASP A 464 -11.57 -30.55 0.73
CA ASP A 464 -10.88 -30.94 -0.50
C ASP A 464 -10.87 -32.48 -0.64
N PRO A 465 -11.83 -33.06 -1.39
CA PRO A 465 -11.97 -34.51 -1.54
C PRO A 465 -10.71 -35.24 -2.03
N ASP A 466 -9.75 -34.54 -2.64
CA ASP A 466 -8.50 -35.10 -3.14
C ASP A 466 -7.43 -35.32 -2.04
N LEU A 467 -7.74 -34.92 -0.79
CA LEU A 467 -6.89 -35.03 0.39
C LEU A 467 -7.45 -36.04 1.43
N LYS A 468 -7.97 -37.18 0.96
CA LYS A 468 -8.44 -38.28 1.83
C LYS A 468 -7.32 -38.78 2.75
N GLY A 469 -7.63 -38.87 4.04
CA GLY A 469 -6.72 -39.37 5.07
C GLY A 469 -5.78 -38.32 5.67
N ASP A 470 -5.77 -37.09 5.16
CA ASP A 470 -4.98 -35.99 5.74
C ASP A 470 -5.80 -35.15 6.72
N TYR A 471 -5.12 -34.63 7.74
CA TYR A 471 -5.71 -33.79 8.80
C TYR A 471 -4.99 -32.45 8.89
N ALA A 472 -5.71 -31.42 9.33
CA ALA A 472 -5.17 -30.07 9.52
C ALA A 472 -5.59 -29.49 10.88
N CYS A 473 -4.85 -28.48 11.34
CA CYS A 473 -5.26 -27.65 12.47
C CYS A 473 -6.38 -26.69 12.03
N GLN A 474 -7.22 -26.26 12.98
CA GLN A 474 -8.35 -25.36 12.67
C GLN A 474 -7.88 -24.04 12.02
N THR A 475 -6.74 -23.49 12.44
CA THR A 475 -6.18 -22.25 11.88
C THR A 475 -5.87 -22.37 10.39
N CYS A 476 -5.22 -23.46 9.97
CA CYS A 476 -4.91 -23.67 8.56
C CYS A 476 -6.17 -23.92 7.72
N LEU A 477 -7.23 -24.49 8.30
CA LEU A 477 -8.53 -24.61 7.63
C LEU A 477 -9.22 -23.24 7.47
N ASP A 478 -9.19 -22.39 8.50
CA ASP A 478 -9.71 -21.02 8.41
C ASP A 478 -8.94 -20.21 7.34
N ILE A 479 -7.61 -20.34 7.29
CA ILE A 479 -6.75 -19.75 6.25
C ILE A 479 -7.13 -20.24 4.85
N LEU A 480 -7.30 -21.54 4.66
CA LEU A 480 -7.64 -22.15 3.36
C LEU A 480 -8.99 -21.63 2.85
N LYS A 481 -10.01 -21.61 3.70
CA LYS A 481 -11.35 -21.08 3.39
C LYS A 481 -11.30 -19.60 3.03
N THR A 482 -10.58 -18.82 3.83
CA THR A 482 -10.40 -17.37 3.61
C THR A 482 -9.73 -17.10 2.29
N GLY A 483 -8.64 -17.82 2.00
CA GLY A 483 -7.97 -17.82 0.73
C GLY A 483 -8.97 -17.95 -0.41
N LYS A 484 -9.81 -19.00 -0.42
CA LYS A 484 -10.85 -19.16 -1.44
C LYS A 484 -11.81 -17.95 -1.51
N LYS A 485 -12.41 -17.56 -0.38
CA LYS A 485 -13.48 -16.55 -0.34
C LYS A 485 -13.05 -15.14 -0.73
N LEU A 486 -11.79 -14.76 -0.49
CA LEU A 486 -11.23 -13.47 -0.94
C LEU A 486 -11.37 -13.23 -2.45
N THR A 487 -11.47 -14.30 -3.25
CA THR A 487 -11.64 -14.18 -4.72
C THR A 487 -13.09 -14.23 -5.18
N GLU A 488 -14.02 -14.57 -4.29
CA GLU A 488 -15.43 -14.78 -4.61
C GLU A 488 -16.32 -13.68 -4.03
N ASN A 489 -15.97 -13.16 -2.87
CA ASN A 489 -16.79 -12.22 -2.11
C ASN A 489 -16.03 -10.91 -1.87
N ALA A 490 -16.71 -9.81 -2.17
CA ALA A 490 -16.17 -8.48 -1.97
C ALA A 490 -16.45 -7.90 -0.56
N ASN A 491 -17.23 -8.58 0.28
CA ASN A 491 -17.67 -8.02 1.57
C ASN A 491 -17.14 -8.83 2.75
N LEU A 492 -16.35 -8.19 3.61
CA LEU A 492 -15.82 -8.80 4.84
C LEU A 492 -16.49 -8.17 6.07
N VAL A 493 -16.86 -9.01 7.04
CA VAL A 493 -17.45 -8.60 8.32
C VAL A 493 -16.53 -9.00 9.46
N ILE A 494 -16.32 -8.07 10.39
CA ILE A 494 -15.70 -8.32 11.70
C ILE A 494 -16.75 -8.05 12.78
N ALA A 495 -17.00 -9.02 13.66
CA ALA A 495 -18.03 -8.94 14.68
C ALA A 495 -17.55 -9.42 16.07
N GLU A 496 -18.25 -8.99 17.13
CA GLU A 496 -18.07 -9.52 18.49
C GLU A 496 -18.69 -10.91 18.65
N THR A 497 -19.73 -11.21 17.88
CA THR A 497 -20.42 -12.49 17.94
C THR A 497 -19.96 -13.36 16.77
N LYS A 498 -20.06 -14.68 16.95
CA LYS A 498 -19.72 -15.62 15.89
C LYS A 498 -20.62 -15.33 14.68
N VAL A 499 -20.00 -15.15 13.52
CA VAL A 499 -20.75 -15.00 12.27
C VAL A 499 -21.34 -16.36 11.92
N GLU A 500 -22.67 -16.46 11.83
CA GLU A 500 -23.38 -17.68 11.42
C GLU A 500 -23.25 -17.90 9.90
N ASP A 501 -22.04 -18.25 9.49
CA ASP A 501 -21.69 -18.52 8.11
C ASP A 501 -20.90 -19.83 8.08
N GLU A 502 -21.36 -20.82 7.32
CA GLU A 502 -20.64 -22.09 7.13
C GLU A 502 -19.22 -21.86 6.57
N ASP A 503 -19.10 -20.77 5.82
CA ASP A 503 -17.89 -20.27 5.19
C ASP A 503 -17.11 -19.26 6.04
N GLY A 504 -17.67 -18.85 7.18
CA GLY A 504 -17.01 -17.97 8.16
C GLY A 504 -15.91 -18.69 8.94
N TRP A 505 -15.07 -17.89 9.60
CA TRP A 505 -14.01 -18.42 10.45
C TRP A 505 -14.59 -19.14 11.65
N GLN A 506 -14.04 -20.31 11.95
CA GLN A 506 -14.42 -21.01 13.17
C GLN A 506 -13.65 -20.50 14.39
N SER A 507 -12.42 -20.01 14.18
CA SER A 507 -11.61 -19.39 15.22
C SER A 507 -11.85 -17.88 15.31
N ASP A 508 -11.54 -17.30 16.48
CA ASP A 508 -11.46 -15.86 16.69
C ASP A 508 -10.08 -15.31 16.29
N VAL A 509 -10.01 -14.02 15.96
CA VAL A 509 -8.79 -13.21 15.91
C VAL A 509 -8.85 -12.18 17.03
N PHE A 510 -8.05 -12.37 18.09
CA PHE A 510 -8.04 -11.52 19.29
C PHE A 510 -9.41 -11.34 19.96
N GLY A 511 -10.28 -12.34 19.86
CA GLY A 511 -11.67 -12.31 20.33
C GLY A 511 -12.70 -11.79 19.33
N TYR A 512 -12.31 -11.51 18.08
CA TYR A 512 -13.23 -11.10 17.01
C TYR A 512 -13.50 -12.23 16.03
N HIS A 513 -14.72 -12.26 15.49
CA HIS A 513 -15.15 -13.25 14.52
C HIS A 513 -15.22 -12.64 13.13
N ILE A 514 -14.73 -13.39 12.13
CA ILE A 514 -14.55 -12.94 10.76
C ILE A 514 -15.45 -13.77 9.84
N GLY A 515 -16.15 -13.10 8.93
CA GLY A 515 -17.02 -13.77 7.97
C GLY A 515 -17.40 -12.88 6.80
N TRP A 516 -18.35 -13.35 5.99
CA TRP A 516 -18.74 -12.68 4.73
C TRP A 516 -20.20 -12.21 4.73
N LYS A 517 -20.96 -12.60 5.75
CA LYS A 517 -22.35 -12.21 5.97
C LYS A 517 -22.46 -11.29 7.18
N ARG A 518 -23.38 -10.33 7.09
CA ARG A 518 -23.72 -9.48 8.23
C ARG A 518 -24.34 -10.34 9.34
N THR A 519 -23.94 -10.07 10.58
CA THR A 519 -24.42 -10.75 11.79
C THR A 519 -24.69 -9.70 12.89
N ASP A 520 -25.14 -10.13 14.05
CA ASP A 520 -25.27 -9.26 15.22
C ASP A 520 -23.90 -8.85 15.78
N GLY A 521 -23.80 -7.64 16.32
CA GLY A 521 -22.54 -7.15 16.89
C GLY A 521 -21.44 -6.89 15.86
N VAL A 522 -21.80 -6.53 14.62
CA VAL A 522 -20.86 -6.05 13.59
C VAL A 522 -20.09 -4.84 14.11
N LEU A 523 -18.77 -4.91 13.98
CA LEU A 523 -17.82 -3.87 14.33
C LEU A 523 -17.24 -3.21 13.09
N ARG A 524 -17.01 -3.98 12.02
CA ARG A 524 -16.54 -3.48 10.74
C ARG A 524 -17.23 -4.24 9.61
N HIS A 525 -17.52 -3.53 8.53
CA HIS A 525 -18.09 -4.08 7.31
C HIS A 525 -17.37 -3.45 6.12
N TRP A 526 -16.50 -4.23 5.49
CA TRP A 526 -15.56 -3.74 4.50
C TRP A 526 -15.87 -4.25 3.10
N ASP A 527 -15.74 -3.34 2.14
CA ASP A 527 -15.56 -3.66 0.73
C ASP A 527 -14.07 -3.94 0.46
N ILE A 528 -13.78 -5.07 -0.15
CA ILE A 528 -12.45 -5.51 -0.60
C ILE A 528 -12.42 -5.81 -2.10
N SER A 529 -13.43 -5.35 -2.85
CA SER A 529 -13.48 -5.52 -4.30
C SER A 529 -12.23 -4.95 -4.97
N LEU A 530 -11.85 -5.58 -6.07
CA LEU A 530 -10.82 -5.02 -6.96
C LEU A 530 -11.42 -3.89 -7.79
N PRO A 531 -10.59 -2.95 -8.28
CA PRO A 531 -11.03 -1.97 -9.27
C PRO A 531 -11.70 -2.65 -10.47
N GLN A 532 -12.74 -2.03 -11.01
CA GLN A 532 -13.50 -2.54 -12.16
C GLN A 532 -13.13 -1.83 -13.47
N SER A 533 -12.65 -0.59 -13.39
CA SER A 533 -12.21 0.19 -14.54
C SER A 533 -11.20 1.26 -14.13
N ALA A 534 -10.56 1.88 -15.12
CA ALA A 534 -9.51 2.85 -14.94
C ALA A 534 -9.96 4.14 -14.22
N ASN A 535 -11.20 4.57 -14.44
CA ASN A 535 -11.69 5.91 -14.04
C ASN A 535 -12.82 5.88 -12.99
N GLU A 536 -13.32 4.70 -12.61
CA GLU A 536 -14.43 4.59 -11.66
C GLU A 536 -13.97 4.85 -10.22
N ALA A 537 -14.77 5.66 -9.50
CA ALA A 537 -14.54 5.95 -8.09
C ALA A 537 -14.60 4.66 -7.27
N GLN A 538 -13.63 4.46 -6.38
CA GLN A 538 -13.52 3.23 -5.60
C GLN A 538 -14.48 3.18 -4.38
N PHE A 539 -15.77 3.53 -4.54
CA PHE A 539 -16.74 3.53 -3.43
C PHE A 539 -18.04 2.78 -3.75
N SER A 540 -18.54 2.00 -2.78
CA SER A 540 -19.74 1.18 -2.92
C SER A 540 -20.77 1.40 -1.78
N GLY A 541 -20.59 2.45 -0.98
CA GLY A 541 -21.42 2.71 0.22
C GLY A 541 -20.87 2.13 1.52
N ARG A 542 -19.73 1.43 1.48
CA ARG A 542 -19.07 0.82 2.64
C ARG A 542 -17.62 1.29 2.76
N ALA A 543 -17.08 1.14 3.96
CA ALA A 543 -15.66 1.34 4.21
C ALA A 543 -14.86 0.38 3.34
N ARG A 544 -13.75 0.84 2.75
CA ARG A 544 -12.95 0.01 1.85
C ARG A 544 -11.63 -0.38 2.49
N ARG A 545 -11.17 -1.60 2.21
CA ARG A 545 -9.79 -2.02 2.46
C ARG A 545 -9.18 -2.47 1.14
N TYR A 546 -8.10 -1.82 0.73
CA TYR A 546 -7.42 -2.10 -0.53
C TYR A 546 -6.56 -3.35 -0.39
N ILE A 547 -7.15 -4.50 -0.67
CA ILE A 547 -6.51 -5.81 -0.60
C ILE A 547 -6.36 -6.33 -2.02
N ASN A 548 -5.11 -6.50 -2.47
CA ASN A 548 -4.85 -7.06 -3.79
C ASN A 548 -5.02 -8.59 -3.75
N ALA A 549 -6.23 -9.03 -4.09
CA ALA A 549 -6.59 -10.44 -4.21
C ALA A 549 -6.76 -10.88 -5.69
N TYR A 550 -6.11 -10.19 -6.63
CA TYR A 550 -6.21 -10.54 -8.06
C TYR A 550 -5.76 -11.98 -8.33
N VAL A 551 -6.57 -12.68 -9.13
CA VAL A 551 -6.27 -14.02 -9.62
C VAL A 551 -6.60 -14.16 -11.09
N PRO A 552 -5.78 -14.89 -11.85
CA PRO A 552 -6.05 -15.18 -13.25
C PRO A 552 -7.22 -16.14 -13.39
N ARG A 553 -8.09 -15.87 -14.36
CA ARG A 553 -9.28 -16.68 -14.67
C ARG A 553 -9.28 -17.13 -16.13
N ASP A 554 -9.90 -18.28 -16.40
CA ASP A 554 -10.17 -18.76 -17.75
C ASP A 554 -11.46 -18.14 -18.34
N GLU A 555 -11.82 -18.58 -19.55
CA GLU A 555 -13.00 -18.10 -20.28
C GLU A 555 -14.32 -18.39 -19.54
N ASP A 556 -14.35 -19.47 -18.75
CA ASP A 556 -15.49 -19.88 -17.89
C ASP A 556 -15.47 -19.21 -16.51
N LYS A 557 -14.60 -18.20 -16.32
CA LYS A 557 -14.37 -17.44 -15.07
C LYS A 557 -13.87 -18.30 -13.91
N GLN A 558 -13.39 -19.51 -14.16
CA GLN A 558 -12.74 -20.35 -13.15
C GLN A 558 -11.32 -19.87 -12.92
N ILE A 559 -10.83 -20.02 -11.69
CA ILE A 559 -9.45 -19.63 -11.32
C ILE A 559 -8.49 -20.62 -11.97
N LYS A 560 -7.51 -20.11 -12.73
CA LYS A 560 -6.45 -20.94 -13.28
C LYS A 560 -5.59 -21.51 -12.15
N THR A 561 -5.38 -22.82 -12.15
CA THR A 561 -4.45 -23.47 -11.24
C THR A 561 -3.01 -23.13 -11.62
N PHE A 562 -2.07 -23.38 -10.70
CA PHE A 562 -0.65 -23.27 -11.00
C PHE A 562 -0.20 -24.20 -12.13
N GLU A 563 -0.82 -25.39 -12.26
CA GLU A 563 -0.60 -26.27 -13.39
C GLU A 563 -1.07 -25.62 -14.71
N ASP A 564 -2.26 -25.01 -14.72
CA ASP A 564 -2.77 -24.30 -15.90
C ASP A 564 -1.84 -23.14 -16.30
N LEU A 565 -1.37 -22.37 -15.31
CA LEU A 565 -0.44 -21.26 -15.54
C LEU A 565 0.88 -21.72 -16.17
N THR A 566 1.39 -22.90 -15.82
CA THR A 566 2.62 -23.43 -16.45
C THR A 566 2.46 -23.64 -17.95
N LYS A 567 1.23 -23.89 -18.42
CA LYS A 567 0.91 -24.26 -19.81
C LYS A 567 0.43 -23.07 -20.66
N VAL A 568 0.22 -21.89 -20.07
CA VAL A 568 -0.35 -20.71 -20.75
C VAL A 568 0.39 -20.33 -22.02
N ASN A 569 1.72 -20.33 -21.99
CA ASN A 569 2.54 -19.96 -23.14
C ASN A 569 2.92 -21.16 -24.03
N CYS A 570 2.51 -22.38 -23.66
CA CYS A 570 2.84 -23.59 -24.40
C CYS A 570 1.95 -23.75 -25.63
N TYR A 571 2.53 -24.25 -26.72
CA TYR A 571 1.79 -24.59 -27.94
C TYR A 571 2.28 -25.92 -28.51
N GLU A 572 1.45 -26.59 -29.31
CA GLU A 572 1.79 -27.86 -29.94
C GLU A 572 2.07 -27.68 -31.43
N LYS A 573 3.16 -28.30 -31.91
CA LYS A 573 3.49 -28.37 -33.34
C LYS A 573 4.05 -29.76 -33.64
N ASP A 574 3.49 -30.42 -34.66
CA ASP A 574 3.89 -31.76 -35.09
C ASP A 574 3.87 -32.82 -33.96
N GLY A 575 2.93 -32.71 -33.02
CA GLY A 575 2.82 -33.61 -31.85
C GLY A 575 3.80 -33.31 -30.72
N VAL A 576 4.57 -32.21 -30.81
CA VAL A 576 5.56 -31.80 -29.83
C VAL A 576 5.10 -30.50 -29.16
N GLN A 577 5.08 -30.48 -27.83
CA GLN A 577 4.81 -29.28 -27.05
C GLN A 577 6.06 -28.41 -27.00
N TYR A 578 5.91 -27.13 -27.35
CA TYR A 578 6.94 -26.11 -27.28
C TYR A 578 6.67 -25.14 -26.13
N VAL A 579 7.71 -24.41 -25.75
CA VAL A 579 7.82 -23.62 -24.52
C VAL A 579 7.81 -24.50 -23.27
N LYS A 580 8.85 -24.37 -22.44
CA LYS A 580 8.98 -25.16 -21.22
C LYS A 580 7.83 -24.81 -20.26
N PRO A 581 7.03 -25.78 -19.79
CA PRO A 581 6.00 -25.53 -18.79
C PRO A 581 6.66 -25.25 -17.44
N ALA A 582 6.51 -24.02 -16.96
CA ALA A 582 7.15 -23.55 -15.73
C ALA A 582 6.49 -22.30 -15.17
N LEU A 583 6.62 -22.15 -13.86
CA LEU A 583 6.28 -20.92 -13.15
C LEU A 583 7.52 -20.08 -12.89
N MET A 584 7.29 -18.78 -12.82
CA MET A 584 8.25 -17.83 -12.30
C MET A 584 7.61 -16.99 -11.21
N CYS A 585 8.37 -16.71 -10.16
CA CYS A 585 8.00 -15.74 -9.15
C CYS A 585 8.78 -14.44 -9.36
N ILE A 586 8.11 -13.32 -9.14
CA ILE A 586 8.72 -12.00 -8.98
C ILE A 586 8.53 -11.59 -7.54
N LYS A 587 9.64 -11.30 -6.85
CA LYS A 587 9.61 -10.58 -5.59
C LYS A 587 10.25 -9.21 -5.78
N GLY A 588 9.57 -8.15 -5.38
CA GLY A 588 10.09 -6.80 -5.44
C GLY A 588 9.94 -6.04 -4.14
N ASP A 589 10.78 -5.03 -3.97
CA ASP A 589 10.82 -4.17 -2.78
C ASP A 589 11.37 -2.78 -3.14
N ILE A 590 10.73 -1.72 -2.62
CA ILE A 590 11.12 -0.34 -2.88
C ILE A 590 12.48 -0.01 -2.25
N ASP A 591 13.38 0.49 -3.08
CA ASP A 591 14.75 0.79 -2.68
C ASP A 591 14.80 1.99 -1.73
N ASN A 592 15.49 1.80 -0.61
CA ASN A 592 15.83 2.86 0.35
C ASN A 592 14.60 3.56 0.98
N LEU A 593 13.42 2.93 0.97
CA LEU A 593 12.19 3.54 1.44
C LEU A 593 12.28 4.09 2.87
N GLY A 594 12.85 3.33 3.81
CA GLY A 594 13.05 3.80 5.19
C GLY A 594 13.90 5.08 5.28
N SER A 595 14.94 5.19 4.45
CA SER A 595 15.75 6.41 4.35
C SER A 595 14.97 7.56 3.71
N LEU A 596 14.15 7.27 2.70
CA LEU A 596 13.28 8.25 2.04
C LEU A 596 12.27 8.85 3.03
N PHE A 597 11.65 8.03 3.88
CA PHE A 597 10.73 8.51 4.92
C PHE A 597 11.41 9.32 6.03
N GLN A 598 12.67 9.00 6.39
CA GLN A 598 13.38 9.68 7.47
C GLN A 598 14.09 10.97 7.02
N LYS A 599 14.59 11.00 5.78
CA LYS A 599 15.48 12.04 5.26
C LYS A 599 14.96 12.73 4.00
N GLY A 600 13.96 12.16 3.31
CA GLY A 600 13.46 12.67 2.04
C GLY A 600 12.73 14.01 2.16
N PHE A 601 12.15 14.30 3.33
CA PHE A 601 11.50 15.59 3.59
C PHE A 601 12.44 16.54 4.34
N GLY A 602 12.47 17.81 3.90
CA GLY A 602 13.19 18.87 4.63
C GLY A 602 12.50 19.18 5.96
N SER A 603 11.17 19.10 5.97
CA SER A 603 10.34 19.28 7.15
C SER A 603 9.12 18.34 7.05
N PRO A 604 9.25 17.08 7.52
CA PRO A 604 8.13 16.15 7.51
C PRO A 604 7.04 16.63 8.46
N THR A 605 5.80 16.30 8.12
CA THR A 605 4.60 16.58 8.91
C THR A 605 3.85 15.27 9.14
N PHE A 606 2.97 15.25 10.14
CA PHE A 606 2.14 14.08 10.38
C PHE A 606 1.25 13.73 9.18
N ALA A 607 0.61 14.73 8.56
CA ALA A 607 -0.21 14.56 7.37
C ALA A 607 0.61 14.12 6.13
N THR A 608 1.80 14.69 5.89
CA THR A 608 2.64 14.28 4.74
C THR A 608 3.17 12.86 4.87
N MET A 609 3.47 12.40 6.09
CA MET A 609 3.91 11.04 6.36
C MET A 609 2.79 10.02 6.12
N ALA A 610 1.58 10.31 6.62
CA ALA A 610 0.39 9.51 6.37
C ALA A 610 0.05 9.48 4.87
N GLY A 611 0.05 10.65 4.22
CA GLY A 611 -0.21 10.80 2.79
C GLY A 611 0.79 10.05 1.91
N LEU A 612 2.10 10.10 2.22
CA LEU A 612 3.11 9.36 1.47
C LEU A 612 2.92 7.84 1.62
N SER A 613 2.67 7.34 2.83
CA SER A 613 2.41 5.92 3.08
C SER A 613 1.18 5.43 2.30
N ARG A 614 0.10 6.21 2.30
CA ARG A 614 -1.12 5.94 1.54
C ARG A 614 -0.87 5.95 0.02
N GLN A 615 -0.17 6.97 -0.49
CA GLN A 615 0.20 7.06 -1.91
C GLN A 615 1.07 5.88 -2.33
N LEU A 616 2.07 5.47 -1.56
CA LEU A 616 2.88 4.28 -1.89
C LEU A 616 2.02 3.01 -1.98
N ASN A 617 1.13 2.80 -1.01
CA ASN A 617 0.27 1.62 -0.99
C ASN A 617 -0.70 1.56 -2.19
N ASN A 618 -1.17 2.70 -2.69
CA ASN A 618 -2.12 2.76 -3.81
C ASN A 618 -1.55 2.19 -5.11
N PHE A 619 -0.24 2.27 -5.36
CA PHE A 619 0.35 1.65 -6.56
C PHE A 619 0.12 0.14 -6.58
N PHE A 620 0.37 -0.53 -5.45
CA PHE A 620 0.28 -1.99 -5.34
C PHE A 620 -1.13 -2.52 -5.11
N THR A 621 -2.01 -1.71 -4.52
CA THR A 621 -3.34 -2.15 -4.08
C THR A 621 -4.50 -1.60 -4.92
N VAL A 622 -4.27 -0.53 -5.68
CA VAL A 622 -5.25 0.06 -6.62
C VAL A 622 -4.79 -0.14 -8.06
N PHE A 623 -3.58 0.29 -8.41
CA PHE A 623 -3.14 0.22 -9.82
C PHE A 623 -2.73 -1.20 -10.25
N LEU A 624 -1.87 -1.89 -9.50
CA LEU A 624 -1.39 -3.22 -9.87
C LEU A 624 -2.50 -4.26 -10.15
N PRO A 625 -3.57 -4.40 -9.35
CA PRO A 625 -4.65 -5.34 -9.70
C PRO A 625 -5.37 -4.94 -10.99
N TYR A 626 -5.51 -3.64 -11.28
CA TYR A 626 -6.05 -3.15 -12.55
C TYR A 626 -5.10 -3.44 -13.73
N LEU A 627 -3.79 -3.24 -13.56
CA LEU A 627 -2.80 -3.64 -14.57
C LEU A 627 -2.90 -5.14 -14.89
N CYS A 628 -3.09 -5.97 -13.85
CA CYS A 628 -3.27 -7.41 -14.05
C CYS A 628 -4.58 -7.73 -14.76
N GLN A 629 -5.62 -6.90 -14.70
CA GLN A 629 -6.86 -7.14 -15.46
C GLN A 629 -6.70 -6.77 -16.95
N GLU A 630 -6.02 -5.67 -17.24
CA GLU A 630 -6.06 -5.05 -18.57
C GLU A 630 -4.84 -5.36 -19.45
N ASP A 631 -3.66 -5.64 -18.87
CA ASP A 631 -2.46 -5.94 -19.65
C ASP A 631 -2.39 -7.44 -19.94
N GLU A 632 -2.35 -7.80 -21.23
CA GLU A 632 -2.25 -9.18 -21.70
C GLU A 632 -1.04 -9.95 -21.14
N ARG A 633 0.06 -9.25 -20.80
CA ARG A 633 1.25 -9.83 -20.18
C ARG A 633 1.08 -10.04 -18.68
N ALA A 634 0.14 -9.33 -18.06
CA ALA A 634 -0.14 -9.38 -16.62
C ALA A 634 -1.40 -10.19 -16.27
N LYS A 635 -2.27 -10.50 -17.23
CA LYS A 635 -3.53 -11.22 -16.99
C LYS A 635 -3.42 -12.57 -16.32
N ASN A 636 -2.29 -13.25 -16.54
CA ASN A 636 -1.99 -14.55 -15.96
C ASN A 636 -1.18 -14.47 -14.65
N ILE A 637 -0.97 -13.27 -14.12
CA ILE A 637 -0.27 -13.05 -12.86
C ILE A 637 -1.20 -13.32 -11.69
N TYR A 638 -0.73 -14.16 -10.78
CA TYR A 638 -1.34 -14.40 -9.49
C TYR A 638 -0.66 -13.51 -8.44
N THR A 639 -1.41 -12.61 -7.80
CA THR A 639 -0.88 -11.81 -6.69
C THR A 639 -0.97 -12.59 -5.38
N VAL A 640 0.18 -12.88 -4.75
CA VAL A 640 0.21 -13.47 -3.41
C VAL A 640 0.08 -12.39 -2.35
N PHE A 641 0.91 -11.35 -2.46
CA PHE A 641 0.78 -10.11 -1.70
C PHE A 641 1.36 -8.95 -2.51
N ALA A 642 0.78 -7.77 -2.34
CA ALA A 642 1.32 -6.51 -2.89
C ALA A 642 0.75 -5.37 -2.05
N GLY A 643 1.61 -4.63 -1.35
CA GLY A 643 1.16 -3.55 -0.48
C GLY A 643 2.30 -2.91 0.29
N GLY A 644 2.15 -1.62 0.60
CA GLY A 644 3.21 -0.83 1.23
C GLY A 644 4.47 -0.76 0.35
N ASP A 645 5.49 -1.54 0.69
CA ASP A 645 6.83 -1.47 0.11
C ASP A 645 7.28 -2.74 -0.63
N ASP A 646 6.55 -3.85 -0.50
CA ASP A 646 6.90 -5.13 -1.12
C ASP A 646 5.75 -5.76 -1.93
N PHE A 647 6.14 -6.64 -2.85
CA PHE A 647 5.20 -7.44 -3.62
C PHE A 647 5.78 -8.79 -4.00
N TYR A 648 4.91 -9.79 -4.10
CA TYR A 648 5.23 -11.15 -4.53
C TYR A 648 4.16 -11.67 -5.49
N LEU A 649 4.60 -11.94 -6.71
CA LEU A 649 3.76 -12.31 -7.86
C LEU A 649 4.22 -13.67 -8.39
N ILE A 650 3.27 -14.49 -8.86
CA ILE A 650 3.53 -15.80 -9.47
C ILE A 650 2.82 -15.86 -10.81
N GLY A 651 3.46 -16.38 -11.85
CA GLY A 651 2.80 -16.53 -13.15
C GLY A 651 3.57 -17.41 -14.12
N PRO A 652 3.07 -17.54 -15.36
CA PRO A 652 3.77 -18.20 -16.45
C PRO A 652 5.14 -17.55 -16.66
N TRP A 653 6.21 -18.34 -16.76
CA TRP A 653 7.57 -17.79 -16.67
C TRP A 653 7.88 -16.75 -17.77
N LEU A 654 7.32 -16.91 -18.96
CA LEU A 654 7.57 -16.00 -20.09
C LEU A 654 6.82 -14.67 -19.93
N ASP A 655 5.57 -14.73 -19.52
CA ASP A 655 4.77 -13.55 -19.17
C ASP A 655 5.46 -12.74 -18.05
N MET A 656 5.94 -13.44 -17.01
CA MET A 656 6.66 -12.83 -15.89
C MET A 656 7.97 -12.17 -16.33
N ALA A 657 8.76 -12.77 -17.23
CA ALA A 657 9.94 -12.12 -17.77
C ALA A 657 9.60 -10.85 -18.58
N ARG A 658 8.51 -10.88 -19.35
CA ARG A 658 8.10 -9.78 -20.24
C ARG A 658 7.39 -8.63 -19.54
N VAL A 659 6.80 -8.85 -18.35
CA VAL A 659 6.07 -7.79 -17.61
C VAL A 659 6.99 -6.84 -16.85
N VAL A 660 8.22 -7.26 -16.51
CA VAL A 660 9.15 -6.48 -15.67
C VAL A 660 9.44 -5.06 -16.22
N PRO A 661 9.73 -4.87 -17.52
CA PRO A 661 9.91 -3.53 -18.07
C PRO A 661 8.67 -2.64 -17.90
N THR A 662 7.47 -3.21 -18.09
CA THR A 662 6.20 -2.48 -17.90
C THR A 662 5.98 -2.11 -16.43
N LEU A 663 6.24 -3.01 -15.48
CA LEU A 663 6.15 -2.68 -14.05
C LEU A 663 7.08 -1.51 -13.69
N ARG A 664 8.32 -1.51 -14.20
CA ARG A 664 9.30 -0.45 -13.93
C ARG A 664 8.88 0.88 -14.54
N GLU A 665 8.39 0.88 -15.78
CA GLU A 665 7.95 2.09 -16.48
C GLU A 665 6.73 2.70 -15.80
N ARG A 666 5.70 1.90 -15.48
CA ARG A 666 4.53 2.37 -14.75
C ARG A 666 4.89 2.90 -13.36
N PHE A 667 5.84 2.28 -12.66
CA PHE A 667 6.31 2.83 -11.39
C PHE A 667 7.08 4.13 -11.56
N ARG A 668 7.89 4.26 -12.63
CA ARG A 668 8.58 5.52 -12.97
C ARG A 668 7.59 6.67 -13.13
N GLU A 669 6.55 6.46 -13.94
CA GLU A 669 5.47 7.43 -14.14
C GLU A 669 4.79 7.79 -12.80
N TYR A 670 4.51 6.78 -11.97
CA TYR A 670 3.89 6.95 -10.67
C TYR A 670 4.68 7.86 -9.73
N VAL A 671 6.02 7.77 -9.76
CA VAL A 671 6.92 8.56 -8.93
C VAL A 671 7.44 9.82 -9.64
N CYS A 672 6.67 10.36 -10.60
CA CYS A 672 6.96 11.62 -11.30
C CYS A 672 8.15 11.54 -12.27
N ASP A 673 8.24 10.44 -13.02
CA ASP A 673 9.33 10.12 -13.96
C ASP A 673 10.74 10.18 -13.33
N ARG A 674 10.83 9.73 -12.09
CA ARG A 674 12.10 9.71 -11.34
C ARG A 674 12.80 8.38 -11.42
N ASP A 675 14.12 8.47 -11.57
CA ASP A 675 15.02 7.31 -11.62
C ASP A 675 15.76 7.03 -10.31
N ASP A 676 15.63 7.90 -9.31
CA ASP A 676 16.24 7.72 -7.99
C ASP A 676 15.26 7.18 -6.93
N ILE A 677 13.98 7.01 -7.28
CA ILE A 677 12.97 6.28 -6.49
C ILE A 677 12.61 5.03 -7.29
N THR A 678 13.11 3.88 -6.85
CA THR A 678 13.07 2.62 -7.61
C THR A 678 12.65 1.47 -6.71
N PHE A 679 12.44 0.30 -7.31
CA PHE A 679 12.42 -0.96 -6.60
C PHE A 679 13.43 -1.91 -7.23
N SER A 680 13.89 -2.90 -6.47
CA SER A 680 14.67 -4.02 -6.98
C SER A 680 13.79 -5.25 -7.15
N ILE A 681 14.08 -6.10 -8.14
CA ILE A 681 13.33 -7.34 -8.41
C ILE A 681 14.24 -8.56 -8.38
N GLY A 682 13.85 -9.57 -7.61
CA GLY A 682 14.37 -10.93 -7.70
C GLY A 682 13.39 -11.85 -8.44
N MET A 683 13.90 -12.58 -9.43
CA MET A 683 13.12 -13.55 -10.20
C MET A 683 13.68 -14.96 -10.07
N CYS A 684 12.81 -15.94 -9.85
CA CYS A 684 13.18 -17.35 -9.82
C CYS A 684 12.17 -18.19 -10.61
N MET A 685 12.68 -19.16 -11.36
CA MET A 685 11.89 -20.08 -12.18
C MET A 685 12.02 -21.48 -11.62
N ASN A 686 10.90 -22.22 -11.56
CA ASN A 686 10.89 -23.62 -11.20
C ASN A 686 10.14 -24.42 -12.26
N LYS A 687 10.62 -25.64 -12.51
CA LYS A 687 9.97 -26.58 -13.43
C LYS A 687 8.81 -27.23 -12.67
N GLY A 688 7.60 -27.10 -13.19
CA GLY A 688 6.38 -27.54 -12.52
C GLY A 688 5.70 -26.44 -11.70
N ASP A 689 4.86 -26.85 -10.75
CA ASP A 689 3.88 -26.02 -10.04
C ASP A 689 4.25 -25.73 -8.57
N ASP A 690 5.45 -26.12 -8.12
CA ASP A 690 5.88 -25.95 -6.73
C ASP A 690 6.25 -24.49 -6.40
N ALA A 691 5.23 -23.72 -6.01
CA ALA A 691 5.33 -22.32 -5.65
C ALA A 691 6.02 -22.03 -4.30
N VAL A 692 6.12 -23.02 -3.41
CA VAL A 692 6.64 -22.81 -2.05
C VAL A 692 8.17 -22.76 -2.04
N THR A 693 8.81 -23.66 -2.80
CA THR A 693 10.28 -23.64 -2.97
C THR A 693 10.78 -22.39 -3.69
N LEU A 694 9.94 -21.76 -4.51
CA LEU A 694 10.27 -20.52 -5.21
C LEU A 694 10.50 -19.34 -4.27
N SER A 695 9.87 -19.29 -3.09
CA SER A 695 9.98 -18.11 -2.22
C SER A 695 11.39 -17.87 -1.70
N GLY A 696 12.08 -18.91 -1.20
CA GLY A 696 13.44 -18.75 -0.68
C GLY A 696 14.42 -18.34 -1.79
N MET A 697 14.24 -18.88 -2.99
CA MET A 697 15.04 -18.53 -4.17
C MET A 697 14.75 -17.11 -4.67
N ALA A 698 13.49 -16.65 -4.59
CA ALA A 698 13.11 -15.30 -4.94
C ALA A 698 13.73 -14.28 -3.97
N GLU A 699 13.76 -14.59 -2.67
CA GLU A 699 14.40 -13.77 -1.64
C GLU A 699 15.90 -13.62 -1.92
N GLU A 700 16.61 -14.73 -2.14
CA GLU A 700 18.03 -14.70 -2.47
C GLU A 700 18.31 -13.90 -3.76
N SER A 701 17.41 -14.00 -4.74
CA SER A 701 17.51 -13.23 -5.98
C SER A 701 17.25 -11.74 -5.75
N LEU A 702 16.30 -11.38 -4.88
CA LEU A 702 16.04 -9.99 -4.52
C LEU A 702 17.22 -9.39 -3.74
N ASP A 703 17.83 -10.15 -2.85
CA ASP A 703 19.04 -9.73 -2.13
C ASP A 703 20.20 -9.47 -3.09
N LYS A 704 20.36 -10.31 -4.13
CA LYS A 704 21.34 -10.07 -5.20
C LYS A 704 21.03 -8.78 -5.97
N ALA A 705 19.77 -8.52 -6.29
CA ALA A 705 19.35 -7.29 -6.96
C ALA A 705 19.61 -6.05 -6.08
N LYS A 706 19.27 -6.10 -4.79
CA LYS A 706 19.59 -5.04 -3.82
C LYS A 706 21.10 -4.89 -3.55
N GLY A 707 21.88 -5.92 -3.84
CA GLY A 707 23.34 -5.91 -3.80
C GLY A 707 23.98 -5.35 -5.07
N TYR A 708 23.21 -4.99 -6.10
CA TYR A 708 23.76 -4.50 -7.37
C TYR A 708 24.54 -3.20 -7.19
N VAL A 709 25.69 -3.15 -7.85
CA VAL A 709 26.62 -2.02 -7.81
C VAL A 709 26.93 -1.57 -9.23
N LYS A 710 26.90 -0.26 -9.46
CA LYS A 710 27.32 0.36 -10.70
C LYS A 710 28.72 0.92 -10.55
N LYS A 711 29.55 0.70 -11.58
CA LYS A 711 30.88 1.30 -11.68
C LYS A 711 30.78 2.60 -12.46
N ASP A 712 31.08 3.71 -11.80
CA ASP A 712 31.22 5.03 -12.41
C ASP A 712 32.70 5.44 -12.34
N GLY A 713 33.45 5.12 -13.39
CA GLY A 713 34.92 5.17 -13.38
C GLY A 713 35.52 4.22 -12.34
N GLU A 714 36.31 4.75 -11.40
CA GLU A 714 36.86 3.99 -10.27
C GLU A 714 35.89 3.88 -9.08
N LYS A 715 34.78 4.62 -9.06
CA LYS A 715 33.82 4.60 -7.95
C LYS A 715 32.82 3.46 -8.11
N ILE A 716 32.60 2.73 -7.02
CA ILE A 716 31.56 1.70 -6.91
C ILE A 716 30.40 2.31 -6.12
N ILE A 717 29.24 2.44 -6.75
CA ILE A 717 28.03 2.99 -6.14
C ILE A 717 27.03 1.84 -6.00
N GLN A 718 26.54 1.60 -4.78
CA GLN A 718 25.43 0.67 -4.57
C GLN A 718 24.15 1.32 -5.07
N GLU A 719 23.68 0.85 -6.21
CA GLU A 719 22.55 1.44 -6.94
C GLU A 719 21.23 0.76 -6.54
N LYS A 720 21.27 -0.54 -6.18
CA LYS A 720 20.07 -1.39 -6.08
C LYS A 720 19.40 -1.42 -7.45
N ASN A 721 18.21 -0.82 -7.67
CA ASN A 721 17.59 -0.55 -8.98
C ASN A 721 17.93 -1.59 -10.07
N ALA A 722 17.73 -2.87 -9.74
CA ALA A 722 18.22 -3.96 -10.55
C ALA A 722 17.23 -5.12 -10.59
N VAL A 723 17.44 -5.98 -11.57
CA VAL A 723 16.69 -7.21 -11.78
C VAL A 723 17.67 -8.37 -11.71
N THR A 724 17.40 -9.34 -10.84
CA THR A 724 18.06 -10.64 -10.89
C THR A 724 17.17 -11.64 -11.59
N CYS A 725 17.61 -12.16 -12.74
CA CYS A 725 16.89 -13.14 -13.53
C CYS A 725 17.86 -14.23 -14.05
N PHE A 726 17.47 -15.50 -13.96
CA PHE A 726 18.31 -16.65 -14.30
C PHE A 726 19.73 -16.61 -13.68
N GLY A 727 19.82 -16.04 -12.48
CA GLY A 727 21.08 -15.90 -11.74
C GLY A 727 22.03 -14.82 -12.25
N GLN A 728 21.61 -13.99 -13.21
CA GLN A 728 22.32 -12.79 -13.64
C GLN A 728 21.64 -11.55 -13.02
N THR A 729 22.41 -10.55 -12.63
CA THR A 729 21.89 -9.31 -12.02
C THR A 729 22.31 -8.13 -12.86
N VAL A 730 21.33 -7.41 -13.39
CA VAL A 730 21.53 -6.30 -14.32
C VAL A 730 20.67 -5.10 -13.94
N SER A 731 21.01 -3.92 -14.48
CA SER A 731 20.14 -2.75 -14.38
C SER A 731 18.81 -2.99 -15.11
N PHE A 732 17.77 -2.20 -14.81
CA PHE A 732 16.50 -2.30 -15.55
C PHE A 732 16.64 -1.97 -17.04
N ASP A 733 17.52 -1.02 -17.40
CA ASP A 733 17.78 -0.66 -18.79
C ASP A 733 18.43 -1.83 -19.54
N ASP A 734 19.48 -2.42 -18.95
CA ASP A 734 20.12 -3.61 -19.52
C ASP A 734 19.14 -4.79 -19.61
N TYR A 735 18.25 -4.97 -18.62
CA TYR A 735 17.22 -6.00 -18.66
C TYR A 735 16.25 -5.80 -19.82
N LYS A 736 15.78 -4.56 -20.02
CA LYS A 736 14.91 -4.20 -21.15
C LYS A 736 15.62 -4.47 -22.47
N ASP A 737 16.86 -4.01 -22.62
CA ASP A 737 17.66 -4.25 -23.81
C ASP A 737 17.86 -5.76 -24.08
N LEU A 738 18.11 -6.55 -23.03
CA LEU A 738 18.26 -8.01 -23.14
C LEU A 738 16.97 -8.69 -23.62
N MET A 739 15.79 -8.20 -23.24
CA MET A 739 14.52 -8.67 -23.81
C MET A 739 14.39 -8.31 -25.30
N GLU A 740 14.85 -7.12 -25.70
CA GLU A 740 14.90 -6.74 -27.13
C GLU A 740 15.92 -7.61 -27.89
N LYS A 741 17.06 -7.95 -27.29
CA LYS A 741 18.04 -8.88 -27.89
C LYS A 741 17.52 -10.29 -28.03
N GLU A 742 16.63 -10.74 -27.13
CA GLU A 742 15.93 -12.02 -27.29
C GLU A 742 15.06 -12.02 -28.54
N SER A 743 14.26 -10.97 -28.74
CA SER A 743 13.42 -10.83 -29.94
C SER A 743 14.28 -10.76 -31.21
N ARG A 744 15.40 -10.01 -31.17
CA ARG A 744 16.32 -9.94 -32.31
C ARG A 744 17.02 -11.28 -32.59
N LEU A 745 17.35 -12.05 -31.56
CA LEU A 745 17.88 -13.40 -31.71
C LEU A 745 16.86 -14.31 -32.41
N ASP A 746 15.58 -14.22 -32.03
CA ASP A 746 14.53 -15.00 -32.69
C ASP A 746 14.42 -14.65 -34.19
N GLU A 747 14.46 -13.36 -34.54
CA GLU A 747 14.48 -12.92 -35.94
C GLU A 747 15.66 -13.52 -36.73
N LEU A 748 16.87 -13.52 -36.15
CA LEU A 748 18.05 -14.14 -36.77
C LEU A 748 17.86 -15.65 -36.93
N VAL A 749 17.26 -16.32 -35.94
CA VAL A 749 16.97 -17.76 -36.02
C VAL A 749 15.97 -18.05 -37.13
N GLN A 750 14.88 -17.30 -37.25
CA GLN A 750 13.89 -17.49 -38.30
C GLN A 750 14.47 -17.19 -39.69
N LYS A 751 15.20 -16.07 -39.82
CA LYS A 751 15.80 -15.62 -41.08
C LYS A 751 16.85 -16.59 -41.61
N TYR A 752 17.75 -17.06 -40.74
CA TYR A 752 18.92 -17.86 -41.15
C TYR A 752 18.83 -19.35 -40.78
N GLY A 753 17.78 -19.75 -40.07
CA GLY A 753 17.56 -21.12 -39.64
C GLY A 753 18.56 -21.62 -38.60
N LEU A 754 19.03 -20.73 -37.70
CA LEU A 754 20.01 -21.07 -36.66
C LEU A 754 19.54 -22.28 -35.84
N SER A 755 20.41 -23.28 -35.65
CA SER A 755 20.04 -24.47 -34.90
C SER A 755 20.03 -24.21 -33.38
N ILE A 756 19.21 -24.94 -32.64
CA ILE A 756 19.19 -24.90 -31.17
C ILE A 756 20.60 -25.15 -30.60
N GLY A 757 21.36 -26.09 -31.19
CA GLY A 757 22.74 -26.37 -30.80
C GLY A 757 23.70 -25.20 -31.05
N TYR A 758 23.48 -24.43 -32.13
CA TYR A 758 24.23 -23.20 -32.37
C TYR A 758 24.00 -22.19 -31.25
N VAL A 759 22.74 -21.93 -30.88
CA VAL A 759 22.40 -21.00 -29.80
C VAL A 759 22.90 -21.48 -28.43
N TYR A 760 22.75 -22.76 -28.10
CA TYR A 760 23.29 -23.34 -26.85
C TYR A 760 24.78 -23.07 -26.68
N GLY A 761 25.57 -23.29 -27.75
CA GLY A 761 27.00 -23.06 -27.66
C GLY A 761 27.38 -21.57 -27.67
N LEU A 762 26.44 -20.61 -27.65
CA LEU A 762 26.74 -19.21 -27.34
C LEU A 762 26.96 -19.01 -25.84
N LEU A 763 26.36 -19.84 -24.98
CA LEU A 763 26.52 -19.76 -23.52
C LEU A 763 28.00 -19.87 -23.11
N SER A 764 28.75 -20.80 -23.72
CA SER A 764 30.18 -20.94 -23.46
C SER A 764 30.98 -19.73 -23.96
N LEU A 765 30.54 -19.09 -25.05
CA LEU A 765 31.17 -17.86 -25.54
C LEU A 765 30.90 -16.67 -24.60
N CYS A 766 29.71 -16.60 -23.99
CA CYS A 766 29.40 -15.61 -22.95
C CYS A 766 30.32 -15.78 -21.73
N GLU A 767 30.53 -17.02 -21.27
CA GLU A 767 31.43 -17.32 -20.15
C GLU A 767 32.89 -17.02 -20.47
N MET A 768 33.32 -17.26 -21.72
CA MET A 768 34.64 -16.85 -22.17
C MET A 768 34.77 -15.32 -22.25
N ALA A 769 33.74 -14.61 -22.75
CA ALA A 769 33.74 -13.17 -22.84
C ALA A 769 33.84 -12.49 -21.46
N ASP A 770 33.17 -13.04 -20.45
CA ASP A 770 33.25 -12.52 -19.09
C ASP A 770 34.64 -12.69 -18.46
N LYS A 771 35.31 -13.81 -18.77
CA LYS A 771 36.67 -14.10 -18.28
C LYS A 771 37.78 -13.48 -19.11
N ALA A 772 37.48 -12.91 -20.29
CA ALA A 772 38.48 -12.47 -21.27
C ALA A 772 39.49 -11.45 -20.71
N ASP A 773 39.07 -10.62 -19.75
CA ASP A 773 39.94 -9.61 -19.12
C ASP A 773 40.95 -10.22 -18.14
N LYS A 774 40.73 -11.47 -17.70
CA LYS A 774 41.54 -12.17 -16.69
C LYS A 774 42.19 -13.45 -17.23
N ASP A 775 41.70 -13.99 -18.33
CA ASP A 775 42.16 -15.22 -18.96
C ASP A 775 42.36 -15.00 -20.46
N PHE A 776 43.64 -14.98 -20.87
CA PHE A 776 44.02 -14.78 -22.27
C PHE A 776 43.44 -15.86 -23.20
N THR A 777 43.25 -17.08 -22.72
CA THR A 777 42.63 -18.14 -23.54
C THR A 777 41.14 -17.87 -23.79
N ALA A 778 40.49 -17.17 -22.86
CA ALA A 778 39.10 -16.76 -22.96
C ALA A 778 38.91 -15.58 -23.94
N ALA A 779 39.93 -14.75 -24.17
CA ALA A 779 39.90 -13.66 -25.17
C ALA A 779 39.67 -14.15 -26.61
N ALA A 780 39.90 -15.44 -26.90
CA ALA A 780 39.64 -16.06 -28.20
C ALA A 780 38.14 -16.23 -28.53
N TRP A 781 37.22 -15.82 -27.65
CA TRP A 781 35.77 -15.98 -27.86
C TRP A 781 35.27 -15.35 -29.17
N ARG A 782 35.81 -14.20 -29.58
CA ARG A 782 35.45 -13.53 -30.85
C ARG A 782 35.79 -14.38 -32.06
N SER A 783 37.01 -14.89 -32.12
CA SER A 783 37.46 -15.78 -33.21
C SER A 783 36.67 -17.09 -33.22
N LYS A 784 36.33 -17.64 -32.03
CA LYS A 784 35.48 -18.82 -31.92
C LYS A 784 34.04 -18.56 -32.39
N LEU A 785 33.47 -17.38 -32.10
CA LEU A 785 32.16 -16.98 -32.61
C LEU A 785 32.19 -16.94 -34.14
N VAL A 786 33.13 -16.21 -34.74
CA VAL A 786 33.26 -16.08 -36.20
C VAL A 786 33.42 -17.44 -36.85
N TYR A 787 34.33 -18.29 -36.34
CA TYR A 787 34.53 -19.64 -36.86
C TYR A 787 33.26 -20.49 -36.79
N LYS A 788 32.58 -20.46 -35.64
CA LYS A 788 31.35 -21.23 -35.42
C LYS A 788 30.22 -20.76 -36.34
N THR A 789 30.07 -19.44 -36.52
CA THR A 789 29.08 -18.85 -37.43
C THR A 789 29.37 -19.19 -38.87
N ALA A 790 30.62 -19.00 -39.33
CA ALA A 790 31.01 -19.32 -40.70
C ALA A 790 30.75 -20.80 -41.03
N ARG A 791 31.14 -21.72 -40.14
CA ARG A 791 30.90 -23.16 -40.30
C ARG A 791 29.41 -23.51 -40.32
N PHE A 792 28.61 -22.85 -39.48
CA PHE A 792 27.15 -23.03 -39.50
C PHE A 792 26.56 -22.59 -40.84
N VAL A 793 26.91 -21.38 -41.31
CA VAL A 793 26.35 -20.80 -42.54
C VAL A 793 26.79 -21.58 -43.78
N GLU A 794 28.05 -22.01 -43.85
CA GLU A 794 28.58 -22.82 -44.95
C GLU A 794 27.80 -24.14 -45.12
N THR A 795 27.44 -24.77 -44.00
CA THR A 795 26.70 -26.04 -43.96
C THR A 795 25.17 -25.87 -43.99
N SER A 796 24.66 -24.64 -43.90
CA SER A 796 23.23 -24.35 -43.92
C SER A 796 22.65 -24.50 -45.33
N ARG A 797 21.57 -25.28 -45.45
CA ARG A 797 20.78 -25.42 -46.68
C ARG A 797 19.68 -24.36 -46.81
N LYS A 798 19.46 -23.56 -45.76
CA LYS A 798 18.43 -22.52 -45.72
C LYS A 798 18.91 -21.17 -46.23
N ILE A 799 20.22 -21.02 -46.46
CA ILE A 799 20.86 -19.77 -46.88
C ILE A 799 21.40 -19.99 -48.30
N GLN A 800 21.02 -19.12 -49.24
CA GLN A 800 21.51 -19.17 -50.61
C GLN A 800 23.02 -18.90 -50.66
N ASP A 801 23.74 -19.55 -51.58
CA ASP A 801 25.20 -19.46 -51.64
C ASP A 801 25.71 -18.02 -51.82
N GLU A 802 24.99 -17.20 -52.58
CA GLU A 802 25.30 -15.78 -52.79
C GLU A 802 25.15 -14.91 -51.53
N ASP A 803 24.30 -15.33 -50.58
CA ASP A 803 24.02 -14.59 -49.34
C ASP A 803 24.86 -15.08 -48.14
N LYS A 804 25.54 -16.23 -48.25
CA LYS A 804 26.26 -16.86 -47.13
C LYS A 804 27.28 -15.93 -46.47
N GLN A 805 28.04 -15.18 -47.26
CA GLN A 805 29.04 -14.26 -46.70
C GLN A 805 28.38 -13.14 -45.89
N ASN A 806 27.30 -12.56 -46.41
CA ASN A 806 26.54 -11.49 -45.75
C ASN A 806 25.83 -12.00 -44.49
N ALA A 807 25.21 -13.19 -44.57
CA ALA A 807 24.57 -13.84 -43.44
C ALA A 807 25.56 -14.11 -42.30
N ALA A 808 26.74 -14.66 -42.61
CA ALA A 808 27.77 -14.92 -41.61
C ALA A 808 28.26 -13.64 -40.94
N ALA A 809 28.42 -12.56 -41.71
CA ALA A 809 28.81 -11.25 -41.20
C ALA A 809 27.73 -10.64 -40.28
N GLU A 810 26.46 -10.66 -40.70
CA GLU A 810 25.34 -10.14 -39.91
C GLU A 810 25.19 -10.90 -38.58
N ILE A 811 25.12 -12.23 -38.63
CA ILE A 811 24.97 -13.07 -37.42
C ILE A 811 26.16 -12.86 -36.47
N ALA A 812 27.40 -12.92 -36.98
CA ALA A 812 28.58 -12.79 -36.13
C ALA A 812 28.70 -11.39 -35.53
N LYS A 813 28.30 -10.35 -36.27
CA LYS A 813 28.30 -8.98 -35.77
C LYS A 813 27.26 -8.81 -34.67
N GLU A 814 26.00 -9.13 -34.93
CA GLU A 814 24.93 -8.86 -33.96
C GLU A 814 25.06 -9.67 -32.67
N ILE A 815 25.34 -10.97 -32.79
CA ILE A 815 25.58 -11.82 -31.62
C ILE A 815 26.90 -11.43 -30.94
N GLY A 816 27.91 -11.05 -31.73
CA GLY A 816 29.20 -10.60 -31.21
C GLY A 816 29.08 -9.32 -30.39
N ASP A 817 28.32 -8.35 -30.89
CA ASP A 817 28.05 -7.08 -30.22
C ASP A 817 27.27 -7.34 -28.92
N ALA A 818 26.24 -8.21 -28.94
CA ALA A 818 25.48 -8.58 -27.75
C ALA A 818 26.37 -9.27 -26.68
N ILE A 819 27.18 -10.27 -27.06
CA ILE A 819 28.09 -10.95 -26.13
C ILE A 819 29.18 -9.99 -25.62
N SER A 820 29.67 -9.09 -26.46
CA SER A 820 30.69 -8.12 -26.05
C SER A 820 30.15 -7.14 -25.00
N ASN A 821 28.90 -6.69 -25.17
CA ASN A 821 28.28 -5.70 -24.30
C ASN A 821 27.82 -6.31 -22.98
N TYR A 822 27.15 -7.46 -23.04
CA TYR A 822 26.48 -8.05 -21.87
C TYR A 822 27.21 -9.25 -21.27
N LYS A 823 28.24 -9.80 -21.93
CA LYS A 823 29.02 -10.94 -21.41
C LYS A 823 28.11 -12.08 -20.92
N THR A 824 28.22 -12.51 -19.66
CA THR A 824 27.34 -13.55 -19.08
C THR A 824 25.90 -13.10 -18.89
N ASP A 825 25.62 -11.80 -18.81
CA ASP A 825 24.25 -11.30 -18.67
C ASP A 825 23.41 -11.56 -19.92
N TYR A 826 24.05 -11.76 -21.08
CA TYR A 826 23.38 -12.23 -22.29
C TYR A 826 22.69 -13.60 -22.12
N LYS A 827 23.03 -14.35 -21.05
CA LYS A 827 22.28 -15.55 -20.64
C LYS A 827 20.80 -15.27 -20.41
N ILE A 828 20.40 -14.07 -20.00
CA ILE A 828 19.00 -13.70 -19.85
C ILE A 828 18.27 -13.86 -21.19
N ALA A 829 18.77 -13.20 -22.25
CA ALA A 829 18.20 -13.30 -23.58
C ALA A 829 18.25 -14.73 -24.14
N LEU A 830 19.40 -15.39 -23.99
CA LEU A 830 19.60 -16.76 -24.46
C LEU A 830 18.67 -17.76 -23.77
N PHE A 831 18.49 -17.68 -22.46
CA PHE A 831 17.60 -18.60 -21.74
C PHE A 831 16.13 -18.33 -22.00
N THR A 832 15.72 -17.06 -22.11
CA THR A 832 14.37 -16.71 -22.54
C THR A 832 14.08 -17.30 -23.92
N TRP A 833 15.00 -17.20 -24.89
CA TRP A 833 14.81 -17.83 -26.18
C TRP A 833 14.84 -19.37 -26.09
N LEU A 834 15.87 -19.96 -25.47
CA LEU A 834 16.08 -21.40 -25.42
C LEU A 834 14.93 -22.14 -24.72
N TYR A 835 14.35 -21.59 -23.66
CA TYR A 835 13.22 -22.21 -22.98
C TYR A 835 11.92 -22.17 -23.78
N GLN A 836 11.78 -21.25 -24.74
CA GLN A 836 10.68 -21.29 -25.70
C GLN A 836 10.82 -22.44 -26.72
N GLN A 837 12.05 -22.86 -27.01
CA GLN A 837 12.33 -23.91 -28.01
C GLN A 837 12.43 -25.33 -27.44
N ARG A 838 12.30 -25.50 -26.12
CA ARG A 838 12.39 -26.82 -25.51
C ARG A 838 11.08 -27.57 -25.62
N GLU A 839 11.21 -28.87 -25.87
CA GLU A 839 10.11 -29.83 -25.71
C GLU A 839 9.62 -29.81 -24.25
N GLY A 840 8.30 -29.72 -24.11
CA GLY A 840 7.55 -29.58 -22.86
C GLY A 840 7.87 -30.63 -21.80
#